data_AF-A0A8S1PAP1-F1
#
_entry.id   AF-A0A8S1PAP1-F1
#
_cell.length_a   1.000
_cell.length_b   1.000
_cell.length_c   1.000
_cell.angle_alpha   90.00
_cell.angle_beta   90.00
_cell.angle_gamma   90.00
#
_symmetry.space_group_name_H-M   'P 1'
#
loop_
_entity.id
_entity.type
_entity.pdbx_description
1 polymer ?
#
loop_
_entity_poly.entity_id
_entity_poly.type
_entity_poly.pdbx_seq_one_letter_code
_entity_poly.pdbx_strand_id
1 'polypeptide(L)'
;MSFVLILSFFMKTALADYLLILTPEQPFVITEFSILESIKQEGVVYRQSAWFQYLPLTSTVQAQSVGILDSNCYHLFSSIEKKSKSLNFIHYDCQDHEQMTITKVIKFIGNDDQQYSFEFNINIFEYENQWYYFEFIIFPYNNRFQIIIIKNEQILKNEILNVIPFKDQIIIQKIGDDLVIVDSKIVNISIGDKFATFPGKIMPIMNNNNIFDFASAAIKLVKQRKQCRCQRNSINNLIDSDYNYLNTSIYTSQFQNCDSLIFSGWFKINEIIQIDKEMTFQFIKLTSNMQNNQLQNQNISPLQLFYKLSQDLNEIIITSYSYTFPSVTLDFTNDPFLITQKFKITNNIQLWHLLYVKLVEDIWDLNIKFYEKQQVYEYKTQIIVKQFHQIFYKLYLGNLQQSTSNYLNIMGRNLYFFNCNQNFQQKNCHQSCGECDGPTYQDCLSCSIESQRIYLPEYKQCVCPYYTIDEDNKCMSYLDFDFKLISNVEYNEGCNYGQFELNGSCQQCPGLLNSQTIGCLECVMNPTDWQRSPFCETHLYLNQDGSTSELKKQYQMSRQYFTFNGINLELCSQCQESSLTNQNNINQDIAYKQESFKKFCFSESSLDQCYICNIQYCKVCVVLITKQVCLSCQDMHILNDDHCTMFSLGKIEENNCLSPYYISSTKECKLCTIENCIYCFEYVVDNLTLTTLQKNFQQFNGDDDIQVGCAMCKDGYVFDFRINLCVKQTPKIESCLRSYINNEGTEKCTLSTKSDFSISREIVNCEQFISNCLQCFLTVQSILRCIICKEGYTTSITEVNGQCIISQKPNQIISIQGNSYLKDAWMQRIQSFMGSFLPNSYFYPLSLQTYQIEEIAITCKEGYKLAKLRYCVQYCDSNCQECKLSSSKTEYFCYKCSLDYFKQNQRVQIEGICQTCSLLCAYCQSKSNDEIIQTSPNFIQTSGNQIFSKNCYIPTQDPNIIILPKQFIPIYCLDQSCQNNLLYVFQNQMCSEERFLLYYLLTNANIKYLNQVGVQKIIIQIEYPIATKQCNGGIQINSISLKENIFSLKKTTLIINGNAALFNKTSYNYLIENFDTIQISNFTMILDNSSLNFGNSMLKLIMKNIIFIGDQQQQERLLLNSNQLNNIDLVNITISNAFFSQSSFFHIDSLEFKEQLHIDTFLILNSTFINSNLFLIKNSQLSIYQHLS
;
A
#
# COMPACT_ATOMS: atom_id res chain seq x y z
N MET A 1 -25.13 61.86 8.57
CA MET A 1 -25.43 61.70 7.12
C MET A 1 -24.20 61.28 6.32
N SER A 2 -23.02 61.86 6.55
CA SER A 2 -21.78 61.51 5.81
C SER A 2 -21.29 60.06 6.00
N PHE A 3 -21.49 59.43 7.16
CA PHE A 3 -21.05 58.05 7.40
C PHE A 3 -21.87 57.01 6.59
N VAL A 4 -23.17 57.24 6.42
CA VAL A 4 -24.06 56.37 5.63
C VAL A 4 -23.74 56.48 4.14
N LEU A 5 -23.39 57.67 3.65
CA LEU A 5 -22.93 57.88 2.28
C LEU A 5 -21.57 57.21 2.02
N ILE A 6 -20.64 57.27 2.97
CA ILE A 6 -19.33 56.60 2.89
C ILE A 6 -19.51 55.07 2.91
N LEU A 7 -20.32 54.53 3.83
CA LEU A 7 -20.58 53.09 3.91
C LEU A 7 -21.32 52.57 2.67
N SER A 8 -22.29 53.32 2.15
CA SER A 8 -22.96 53.05 0.88
C SER A 8 -21.97 53.03 -0.28
N PHE A 9 -21.01 53.96 -0.30
CA PHE A 9 -19.98 54.01 -1.34
C PHE A 9 -19.05 52.78 -1.25
N PHE A 10 -18.55 52.43 -0.06
CA PHE A 10 -17.72 51.24 0.15
C PHE A 10 -18.44 49.93 -0.15
N MET A 11 -19.73 49.81 0.20
CA MET A 11 -20.53 48.64 -0.13
C MET A 11 -20.77 48.54 -1.63
N LYS A 12 -21.04 49.66 -2.32
CA LYS A 12 -21.21 49.68 -3.79
C LYS A 12 -19.92 49.35 -4.53
N THR A 13 -18.76 49.81 -4.06
CA THR A 13 -17.47 49.46 -4.67
C THR A 13 -17.10 48.00 -4.41
N ALA A 14 -17.31 47.49 -3.18
CA ALA A 14 -17.09 46.07 -2.88
C ALA A 14 -18.03 45.14 -3.67
N LEU A 15 -19.30 45.52 -3.85
CA LEU A 15 -20.25 44.76 -4.67
C LEU A 15 -19.89 44.80 -6.16
N ALA A 16 -19.37 45.93 -6.66
CA ALA A 16 -18.92 46.05 -8.04
C ALA A 16 -17.66 45.21 -8.30
N ASP A 17 -16.69 45.21 -7.37
CA ASP A 17 -15.53 44.33 -7.41
C ASP A 17 -15.95 42.84 -7.34
N TYR A 18 -16.98 42.51 -6.55
CA TYR A 18 -17.51 41.15 -6.45
C TYR A 18 -18.28 40.70 -7.71
N LEU A 19 -19.07 41.60 -8.32
CA LEU A 19 -19.77 41.33 -9.59
C LEU A 19 -18.80 41.17 -10.77
N LEU A 20 -17.67 41.89 -10.76
CA LEU A 20 -16.58 41.70 -11.71
C LEU A 20 -15.96 40.28 -11.59
N ILE A 21 -15.85 39.73 -10.39
CA ILE A 21 -15.26 38.39 -10.14
C ILE A 21 -16.17 37.25 -10.64
N LEU A 22 -17.49 37.49 -10.72
CA LEU A 22 -18.51 36.47 -10.97
C LEU A 22 -18.99 36.36 -12.43
N THR A 23 -18.42 37.07 -13.40
CA THR A 23 -18.85 36.92 -14.79
C THR A 23 -18.48 35.53 -15.33
N PRO A 24 -19.47 34.69 -15.70
CA PRO A 24 -19.21 33.37 -16.27
C PRO A 24 -18.66 33.52 -17.69
N GLU A 25 -17.85 32.55 -18.14
CA GLU A 25 -17.49 32.41 -19.55
C GLU A 25 -18.78 32.14 -20.34
N GLN A 26 -19.08 33.00 -21.33
CA GLN A 26 -20.25 32.87 -22.18
C GLN A 26 -19.80 32.79 -23.64
N PRO A 27 -20.39 31.91 -24.47
CA PRO A 27 -19.99 31.77 -25.87
C PRO A 27 -20.25 33.04 -26.68
N PHE A 28 -21.26 33.82 -26.30
CA PHE A 28 -21.55 35.14 -26.87
C PHE A 28 -22.48 35.97 -25.98
N VAL A 29 -22.55 37.28 -26.25
CA VAL A 29 -23.50 38.22 -25.63
C VAL A 29 -24.14 39.09 -26.69
N ILE A 30 -25.46 39.27 -26.63
CA ILE A 30 -26.20 40.20 -27.50
C ILE A 30 -26.87 41.25 -26.62
N THR A 31 -26.72 42.51 -27.00
CA THR A 31 -27.30 43.65 -26.27
C THR A 31 -27.87 44.66 -27.26
N GLU A 32 -29.04 45.20 -26.95
CA GLU A 32 -29.64 46.29 -27.72
C GLU A 32 -29.31 47.63 -27.05
N PHE A 33 -28.91 48.60 -27.86
CA PHE A 33 -28.46 49.91 -27.41
C PHE A 33 -29.07 51.02 -28.26
N SER A 34 -29.63 52.05 -27.60
CA SER A 34 -30.15 53.26 -28.24
C SER A 34 -29.30 54.47 -27.86
N ILE A 35 -28.69 55.11 -28.87
CA ILE A 35 -27.84 56.29 -28.68
C ILE A 35 -28.67 57.45 -28.09
N LEU A 36 -29.89 57.65 -28.57
CA LEU A 36 -30.78 58.72 -28.10
C LEU A 36 -31.21 58.54 -26.64
N GLU A 37 -31.41 57.31 -26.19
CA GLU A 37 -31.74 57.02 -24.80
C GLU A 37 -30.54 57.23 -23.88
N SER A 38 -29.33 56.91 -24.35
CA SER A 38 -28.09 57.16 -23.60
C SER A 38 -27.77 58.65 -23.43
N ILE A 39 -28.15 59.50 -24.39
CA ILE A 39 -27.97 60.96 -24.32
C ILE A 39 -28.90 61.59 -23.26
N LYS A 40 -30.08 61.01 -23.02
CA LYS A 40 -31.08 61.54 -22.05
C LYS A 40 -30.69 61.31 -20.59
N GLN A 41 -29.73 60.43 -20.32
CA GLN A 41 -29.21 60.18 -18.98
C GLN A 41 -27.93 61.02 -18.81
N GLU A 42 -28.05 62.22 -18.22
CA GLU A 42 -26.92 63.14 -18.03
C GLU A 42 -25.71 62.42 -17.39
N GLY A 43 -24.59 62.39 -18.13
CA GLY A 43 -23.32 61.84 -17.64
C GLY A 43 -23.13 60.33 -17.84
N VAL A 44 -24.05 59.60 -18.50
CA VAL A 44 -23.88 58.16 -18.69
C VAL A 44 -22.92 57.84 -19.83
N VAL A 45 -21.77 57.28 -19.44
CA VAL A 45 -20.82 56.62 -20.33
C VAL A 45 -21.39 55.28 -20.76
N TYR A 46 -21.48 55.01 -22.06
CA TYR A 46 -21.78 53.67 -22.54
C TYR A 46 -20.47 52.90 -22.74
N ARG A 47 -20.34 51.76 -22.07
CA ARG A 47 -19.13 50.93 -22.09
C ARG A 47 -19.49 49.50 -22.41
N GLN A 48 -18.71 48.88 -23.29
CA GLN A 48 -18.69 47.44 -23.45
C GLN A 48 -17.26 46.93 -23.53
N SER A 49 -17.06 45.77 -22.92
CA SER A 49 -15.74 45.21 -22.72
C SER A 49 -15.78 43.70 -22.61
N ALA A 50 -14.74 43.05 -23.10
CA ALA A 50 -14.58 41.61 -23.04
C ALA A 50 -13.11 41.21 -23.07
N TRP A 51 -12.84 40.09 -22.42
CA TRP A 51 -11.57 39.38 -22.54
C TRP A 51 -11.69 38.23 -23.52
N PHE A 52 -10.66 38.04 -24.33
CA PHE A 52 -10.55 37.01 -25.34
C PHE A 52 -9.26 36.24 -25.12
N GLN A 53 -9.34 34.90 -25.15
CA GLN A 53 -8.17 34.03 -25.12
C GLN A 53 -8.31 33.00 -26.24
N TYR A 54 -7.39 33.04 -27.20
CA TYR A 54 -7.38 32.12 -28.33
C TYR A 54 -6.87 30.74 -27.87
N LEU A 55 -7.73 29.72 -28.01
CA LEU A 55 -7.51 28.34 -27.56
C LEU A 55 -8.16 27.36 -28.56
N PRO A 56 -7.52 27.08 -29.71
CA PRO A 56 -8.18 26.48 -30.86
C PRO A 56 -8.48 24.98 -30.72
N LEU A 57 -7.89 24.32 -29.72
CA LEU A 57 -8.15 22.91 -29.38
C LEU A 57 -9.03 22.72 -28.14
N THR A 58 -9.74 23.76 -27.71
CA THR A 58 -10.74 23.68 -26.64
C THR A 58 -12.14 23.46 -27.21
N SER A 59 -13.04 22.88 -26.40
CA SER A 59 -14.44 22.71 -26.79
C SER A 59 -15.12 24.06 -26.94
N THR A 60 -15.38 24.48 -28.17
CA THR A 60 -16.17 25.66 -28.50
C THR A 60 -17.62 25.26 -28.76
N VAL A 61 -18.57 25.96 -28.13
CA VAL A 61 -19.99 25.75 -28.39
C VAL A 61 -20.32 26.49 -29.69
N GLN A 62 -20.48 25.75 -30.79
CA GLN A 62 -20.92 26.34 -32.06
C GLN A 62 -22.43 26.59 -32.00
N ALA A 63 -22.84 27.87 -32.06
CA ALA A 63 -24.24 28.25 -31.95
C ALA A 63 -24.98 28.38 -33.31
N GLN A 64 -24.27 28.57 -34.44
CA GLN A 64 -24.85 28.93 -35.74
C GLN A 64 -24.08 28.37 -36.97
N SER A 65 -24.41 28.89 -38.17
CA SER A 65 -24.15 28.35 -39.52
C SER A 65 -22.73 28.45 -40.06
N VAL A 66 -21.88 29.33 -39.51
CA VAL A 66 -20.48 29.50 -39.94
C VAL A 66 -19.55 29.02 -38.83
N GLY A 67 -18.88 27.89 -39.06
CA GLY A 67 -17.94 27.28 -38.13
C GLY A 67 -16.55 27.91 -38.17
N ILE A 68 -15.68 27.46 -37.25
CA ILE A 68 -14.29 27.91 -37.10
C ILE A 68 -13.47 27.76 -38.40
N LEU A 69 -13.84 26.81 -39.25
CA LEU A 69 -13.12 26.48 -40.50
C LEU A 69 -13.57 27.30 -41.72
N ASP A 70 -14.68 28.04 -41.62
CA ASP A 70 -15.28 28.72 -42.78
C ASP A 70 -14.58 30.05 -43.14
N SER A 71 -13.75 30.59 -42.24
CA SER A 71 -13.00 31.83 -42.44
C SER A 71 -11.80 31.90 -41.49
N ASN A 72 -10.67 32.46 -41.96
CA ASN A 72 -9.50 32.73 -41.11
C ASN A 72 -9.64 34.05 -40.30
N CYS A 73 -10.78 34.73 -40.42
CA CYS A 73 -11.10 35.95 -39.71
C CYS A 73 -12.18 35.68 -38.67
N TYR A 74 -11.83 35.81 -37.40
CA TYR A 74 -12.66 35.45 -36.27
C TYR A 74 -13.37 36.66 -35.68
N HIS A 75 -14.69 36.61 -35.61
CA HIS A 75 -15.50 37.68 -35.06
C HIS A 75 -15.35 37.77 -33.54
N LEU A 76 -15.09 38.98 -33.04
CA LEU A 76 -14.97 39.26 -31.61
C LEU A 76 -16.07 40.17 -31.12
N PHE A 77 -16.33 41.25 -31.86
CA PHE A 77 -17.36 42.23 -31.51
C PHE A 77 -17.93 42.89 -32.77
N SER A 78 -19.24 43.11 -32.82
CA SER A 78 -19.89 43.88 -33.89
C SER A 78 -21.08 44.69 -33.39
N SER A 79 -21.49 45.64 -34.23
CA SER A 79 -22.69 46.46 -34.03
C SER A 79 -23.45 46.58 -35.35
N ILE A 80 -24.71 46.15 -35.36
CA ILE A 80 -25.59 46.19 -36.53
C ILE A 80 -26.84 47.04 -36.24
N GLU A 81 -27.38 47.71 -37.25
CA GLU A 81 -28.64 48.45 -37.11
C GLU A 81 -29.82 47.48 -36.94
N LYS A 82 -30.71 47.72 -35.97
CA LYS A 82 -31.83 46.81 -35.67
C LYS A 82 -32.77 46.56 -36.86
N LYS A 83 -33.02 47.58 -37.69
CA LYS A 83 -33.99 47.51 -38.81
C LYS A 83 -33.37 46.97 -40.09
N SER A 84 -32.33 47.63 -40.60
CA SER A 84 -31.67 47.27 -41.86
C SER A 84 -30.74 46.07 -41.72
N LYS A 85 -30.29 45.77 -40.49
CA LYS A 85 -29.18 44.85 -40.19
C LYS A 85 -27.84 45.30 -40.75
N SER A 86 -27.70 46.57 -41.16
CA SER A 86 -26.45 47.10 -41.70
C SER A 86 -25.36 47.19 -40.64
N LEU A 87 -24.17 46.67 -40.93
CA LEU A 87 -22.99 46.72 -40.06
C LEU A 87 -22.48 48.16 -39.91
N ASN A 88 -22.32 48.60 -38.66
CA ASN A 88 -21.77 49.91 -38.28
C ASN A 88 -20.37 49.81 -37.66
N PHE A 89 -20.10 48.75 -36.89
CA PHE A 89 -18.83 48.51 -36.22
C PHE A 89 -18.48 47.02 -36.28
N ILE A 90 -17.20 46.71 -36.45
CA ILE A 90 -16.67 45.35 -36.30
C ILE A 90 -15.26 45.34 -35.71
N HIS A 91 -15.00 44.32 -34.90
CA HIS A 91 -13.69 43.95 -34.38
C HIS A 91 -13.50 42.45 -34.55
N TYR A 92 -12.40 42.08 -35.20
CA TYR A 92 -12.07 40.70 -35.54
C TYR A 92 -10.56 40.47 -35.57
N ASP A 93 -10.15 39.21 -35.46
CA ASP A 93 -8.77 38.78 -35.65
C ASP A 93 -8.65 37.99 -36.94
N CYS A 94 -7.81 38.41 -37.88
CA CYS A 94 -7.50 37.63 -39.08
C CYS A 94 -6.14 36.97 -38.96
N GLN A 95 -6.09 35.69 -39.30
CA GLN A 95 -4.87 34.92 -39.48
C GLN A 95 -4.52 34.87 -40.98
N ASP A 96 -3.40 35.48 -41.35
CA ASP A 96 -2.85 35.38 -42.70
C ASP A 96 -1.72 34.35 -42.69
N HIS A 97 -2.03 33.15 -43.19
CA HIS A 97 -1.09 32.03 -43.23
C HIS A 97 0.04 32.24 -44.24
N GLU A 98 -0.20 32.96 -45.33
CA GLU A 98 0.82 33.21 -46.36
C GLU A 98 1.86 34.22 -45.86
N GLN A 99 1.40 35.25 -45.15
CA GLN A 99 2.27 36.28 -44.58
C GLN A 99 2.82 35.91 -43.20
N MET A 100 2.32 34.83 -42.57
CA MET A 100 2.65 34.44 -41.19
C MET A 100 2.36 35.56 -40.19
N THR A 101 1.27 36.30 -40.41
CA THR A 101 0.86 37.44 -39.58
C THR A 101 -0.52 37.20 -38.97
N ILE A 102 -0.73 37.76 -37.79
CA ILE A 102 -2.03 37.76 -37.12
C ILE A 102 -2.37 39.23 -36.89
N THR A 103 -3.45 39.69 -37.51
CA THR A 103 -3.84 41.09 -37.50
C THR A 103 -5.16 41.26 -36.77
N LYS A 104 -5.14 42.06 -35.71
CA LYS A 104 -6.36 42.49 -35.02
C LYS A 104 -6.86 43.77 -35.66
N VAL A 105 -8.12 43.75 -36.10
CA VAL A 105 -8.72 44.81 -36.92
C VAL A 105 -9.97 45.35 -36.23
N ILE A 106 -10.09 46.68 -36.17
CA ILE A 106 -11.28 47.38 -35.69
C ILE A 106 -11.69 48.39 -36.77
N LYS A 107 -12.92 48.26 -37.29
CA LYS A 107 -13.45 49.15 -38.33
C LYS A 107 -14.84 49.65 -37.96
N PHE A 108 -15.12 50.92 -38.21
CA PHE A 108 -16.46 51.49 -38.01
C PHE A 108 -16.72 52.73 -38.86
N ILE A 109 -18.00 53.06 -39.01
CA ILE A 109 -18.47 54.32 -39.59
C ILE A 109 -18.93 55.28 -38.49
N GLY A 110 -18.40 56.49 -38.51
CA GLY A 110 -18.76 57.53 -37.57
C GLY A 110 -20.12 58.18 -37.90
N ASN A 111 -20.65 58.93 -36.94
CA ASN A 111 -21.80 59.81 -37.15
C ASN A 111 -21.51 61.01 -38.08
N ASP A 112 -20.24 61.20 -38.45
CA ASP A 112 -19.72 62.18 -39.39
C ASP A 112 -19.59 61.64 -40.84
N ASP A 113 -20.11 60.43 -41.10
CA ASP A 113 -19.95 59.68 -42.36
C ASP A 113 -18.49 59.35 -42.73
N GLN A 114 -17.53 59.54 -41.83
CA GLN A 114 -16.15 59.10 -42.03
C GLN A 114 -15.95 57.66 -41.54
N GLN A 115 -14.95 57.00 -42.11
CA GLN A 115 -14.59 55.65 -41.73
C GLN A 115 -13.26 55.62 -41.01
N TYR A 116 -13.23 54.81 -39.96
CA TYR A 116 -12.11 54.67 -39.08
C TYR A 116 -11.69 53.20 -39.07
N SER A 117 -10.38 52.96 -39.20
CA SER A 117 -9.78 51.62 -39.19
C SER A 117 -8.54 51.62 -38.31
N PHE A 118 -8.45 50.63 -37.41
CA PHE A 118 -7.28 50.35 -36.60
C PHE A 118 -6.84 48.92 -36.85
N GLU A 119 -5.59 48.75 -37.25
CA GLU A 119 -5.00 47.44 -37.53
C GLU A 119 -3.66 47.33 -36.80
N PHE A 120 -3.40 46.19 -36.17
CA PHE A 120 -2.12 45.93 -35.53
C PHE A 120 -1.78 44.44 -35.53
N ASN A 121 -0.49 44.16 -35.68
CA ASN A 121 0.04 42.82 -35.76
C ASN A 121 0.30 42.25 -34.36
N ILE A 122 -0.08 40.99 -34.17
CA ILE A 122 0.20 40.21 -32.98
C ILE A 122 1.36 39.27 -33.29
N ASN A 123 2.29 39.14 -32.35
CA ASN A 123 3.33 38.12 -32.45
C ASN A 123 2.67 36.73 -32.44
N ILE A 124 2.96 35.93 -33.46
CA ILE A 124 2.43 34.58 -33.66
C ILE A 124 2.58 33.66 -32.43
N PHE A 125 3.67 33.78 -31.68
CA PHE A 125 3.90 32.94 -30.49
C PHE A 125 3.24 33.50 -29.22
N GLU A 126 2.69 34.70 -29.29
CA GLU A 126 2.02 35.35 -28.17
C GLU A 126 0.50 35.46 -28.39
N TYR A 127 -0.02 34.93 -29.49
CA TYR A 127 -1.45 34.95 -29.78
C TYR A 127 -2.20 33.84 -29.02
N GLU A 128 -1.60 32.66 -28.91
CA GLU A 128 -2.18 31.50 -28.23
C GLU A 128 -2.00 31.57 -26.71
N ASN A 129 -3.03 31.14 -25.97
CA ASN A 129 -3.05 31.07 -24.50
C ASN A 129 -2.74 32.41 -23.78
N GLN A 130 -2.82 33.55 -24.47
CA GLN A 130 -2.71 34.89 -23.87
C GLN A 130 -4.07 35.59 -23.81
N TRP A 131 -4.29 36.35 -22.72
CA TRP A 131 -5.52 37.12 -22.54
C TRP A 131 -5.41 38.50 -23.17
N TYR A 132 -6.35 38.80 -24.07
CA TYR A 132 -6.53 40.11 -24.71
C TYR A 132 -7.82 40.75 -24.23
N TYR A 133 -7.71 41.93 -23.65
CA TYR A 133 -8.84 42.77 -23.28
C TYR A 133 -9.14 43.74 -24.40
N PHE A 134 -10.42 43.90 -24.69
CA PHE A 134 -10.92 44.97 -25.53
C PHE A 134 -12.03 45.70 -24.80
N GLU A 135 -11.96 47.02 -24.80
CA GLU A 135 -12.97 47.91 -24.26
C GLU A 135 -13.19 49.05 -25.23
N PHE A 136 -14.46 49.37 -25.47
CA PHE A 136 -14.83 50.61 -26.12
C PHE A 136 -15.81 51.40 -25.27
N ILE A 137 -15.61 52.72 -25.28
CA ILE A 137 -16.27 53.67 -24.40
C ILE A 137 -16.82 54.80 -25.26
N ILE A 138 -18.11 55.08 -25.11
CA ILE A 138 -18.79 56.17 -25.82
C ILE A 138 -19.22 57.20 -24.79
N PHE A 139 -18.93 58.46 -25.10
CA PHE A 139 -19.35 59.65 -24.39
C PHE A 139 -20.28 60.45 -25.32
N PRO A 140 -21.58 60.10 -25.37
CA PRO A 140 -22.50 60.65 -26.37
C PRO A 140 -22.62 62.17 -26.28
N TYR A 141 -22.62 62.72 -25.06
CA TYR A 141 -22.72 64.17 -24.82
C TYR A 141 -21.51 64.96 -25.34
N ASN A 142 -20.32 64.36 -25.30
CA ASN A 142 -19.07 65.01 -25.71
C ASN A 142 -18.67 64.67 -27.15
N ASN A 143 -19.51 63.93 -27.89
CA ASN A 143 -19.17 63.33 -29.18
C ASN A 143 -17.80 62.64 -29.14
N ARG A 144 -17.53 61.87 -28.10
CA ARG A 144 -16.20 61.26 -27.87
C ARG A 144 -16.31 59.75 -27.78
N PHE A 145 -15.32 59.08 -28.34
CA PHE A 145 -15.17 57.64 -28.37
C PHE A 145 -13.75 57.26 -27.93
N GLN A 146 -13.61 56.18 -27.18
CA GLN A 146 -12.33 55.68 -26.72
C GLN A 146 -12.25 54.17 -26.89
N ILE A 147 -11.11 53.68 -27.41
CA ILE A 147 -10.78 52.26 -27.53
C ILE A 147 -9.59 51.95 -26.64
N ILE A 148 -9.69 50.90 -25.83
CA ILE A 148 -8.61 50.39 -24.99
C ILE A 148 -8.38 48.92 -25.32
N ILE A 149 -7.12 48.55 -25.54
CA ILE A 149 -6.70 47.17 -25.79
C ILE A 149 -5.54 46.85 -24.86
N ILE A 150 -5.69 45.79 -24.07
CA ILE A 150 -4.69 45.37 -23.09
C ILE A 150 -4.32 43.93 -23.39
N LYS A 151 -3.03 43.63 -23.47
CA LYS A 151 -2.51 42.26 -23.50
C LYS A 151 -1.90 41.98 -22.13
N ASN A 152 -2.46 41.01 -21.41
CA ASN A 152 -2.14 40.73 -20.02
C ASN A 152 -2.27 41.99 -19.12
N GLU A 153 -1.17 42.73 -18.96
CA GLU A 153 -1.05 43.91 -18.09
C GLU A 153 -0.53 45.14 -18.83
N GLN A 154 -0.23 44.99 -20.13
CA GLN A 154 0.33 46.03 -20.99
C GLN A 154 -0.74 46.60 -21.89
N ILE A 155 -0.96 47.90 -21.80
CA ILE A 155 -1.86 48.63 -22.71
C ILE A 155 -1.18 48.66 -24.08
N LEU A 156 -1.73 47.92 -25.04
CA LEU A 156 -1.26 47.94 -26.43
C LEU A 156 -1.77 49.18 -27.17
N LYS A 157 -3.00 49.60 -26.85
CA LYS A 157 -3.67 50.72 -27.52
C LYS A 157 -4.61 51.43 -26.56
N ASN A 158 -4.59 52.77 -26.60
CA ASN A 158 -5.55 53.64 -25.93
C ASN A 158 -5.78 54.87 -26.81
N GLU A 159 -6.81 54.81 -27.65
CA GLU A 159 -7.12 55.87 -28.63
C GLU A 159 -8.38 56.62 -28.23
N ILE A 160 -8.37 57.94 -28.43
CA ILE A 160 -9.51 58.82 -28.16
C ILE A 160 -9.83 59.58 -29.44
N LEU A 161 -11.06 59.46 -29.91
CA LEU A 161 -11.60 60.13 -31.09
C LEU A 161 -12.78 61.02 -30.71
N ASN A 162 -12.95 62.13 -31.42
CA ASN A 162 -14.10 63.04 -31.26
C ASN A 162 -15.22 62.69 -32.25
N VAL A 163 -15.68 61.44 -32.23
CA VAL A 163 -16.75 60.89 -33.08
C VAL A 163 -17.60 59.90 -32.28
N ILE A 164 -18.86 59.68 -32.67
CA ILE A 164 -19.66 58.53 -32.19
C ILE A 164 -19.50 57.38 -33.20
N PRO A 165 -19.14 56.15 -32.77
CA PRO A 165 -18.71 55.08 -33.68
C PRO A 165 -19.88 54.36 -34.39
N PHE A 166 -21.02 55.04 -34.55
CA PHE A 166 -22.22 54.53 -35.19
C PHE A 166 -22.92 55.64 -35.98
N LYS A 167 -23.40 55.30 -37.18
CA LYS A 167 -24.26 56.18 -37.96
C LYS A 167 -25.71 56.10 -37.51
N ASP A 168 -26.17 54.92 -37.12
CA ASP A 168 -27.57 54.67 -36.76
C ASP A 168 -27.84 54.78 -35.26
N GLN A 169 -29.08 55.12 -34.91
CA GLN A 169 -29.46 55.43 -33.53
C GLN A 169 -29.78 54.20 -32.67
N ILE A 170 -30.24 53.10 -33.28
CA ILE A 170 -30.64 51.87 -32.59
C ILE A 170 -29.81 50.70 -33.11
N ILE A 171 -28.90 50.23 -32.26
CA ILE A 171 -27.84 49.29 -32.60
C ILE A 171 -28.01 48.01 -31.78
N ILE A 172 -27.81 46.86 -32.40
CA ILE A 172 -27.64 45.56 -31.74
C ILE A 172 -26.15 45.26 -31.71
N GLN A 173 -25.61 45.07 -30.52
CA GLN A 173 -24.21 44.73 -30.31
C GLN A 173 -24.07 43.24 -30.00
N LYS A 174 -23.09 42.61 -30.62
CA LYS A 174 -22.80 41.18 -30.48
C LYS A 174 -21.33 41.03 -30.07
N ILE A 175 -21.07 40.35 -28.96
CA ILE A 175 -19.73 39.91 -28.54
C ILE A 175 -19.64 38.41 -28.78
N GLY A 176 -18.63 37.94 -29.53
CA GLY A 176 -18.44 36.53 -29.88
C GLY A 176 -19.41 36.03 -30.96
N ASP A 177 -19.51 34.70 -31.07
CA ASP A 177 -20.25 33.98 -32.13
C ASP A 177 -19.77 34.28 -33.57
N ASP A 178 -20.37 33.64 -34.57
CA ASP A 178 -20.13 33.95 -35.99
C ASP A 178 -20.82 35.24 -36.46
N LEU A 179 -20.41 35.76 -37.62
CA LEU A 179 -21.06 36.89 -38.28
C LEU A 179 -21.02 36.73 -39.81
N VAL A 180 -22.20 36.74 -40.43
CA VAL A 180 -22.35 36.85 -41.88
C VAL A 180 -22.89 38.23 -42.23
N ILE A 181 -22.19 38.94 -43.12
CA ILE A 181 -22.56 40.31 -43.49
C ILE A 181 -23.74 40.28 -44.46
N VAL A 182 -24.90 40.72 -43.97
CA VAL A 182 -26.13 40.86 -44.78
C VAL A 182 -26.18 42.22 -45.47
N ASP A 183 -25.68 43.26 -44.79
CA ASP A 183 -25.53 44.62 -45.31
C ASP A 183 -24.43 45.33 -44.49
N SER A 184 -23.71 46.29 -45.10
CA SER A 184 -22.59 46.99 -44.46
C SER A 184 -22.51 48.45 -44.86
N LYS A 185 -22.33 49.33 -43.86
CA LYS A 185 -22.01 50.75 -44.06
C LYS A 185 -20.49 51.01 -44.01
N ILE A 186 -19.69 50.00 -43.69
CA ILE A 186 -18.22 50.06 -43.66
C ILE A 186 -17.69 49.66 -45.05
N VAL A 187 -16.80 50.49 -45.62
CA VAL A 187 -16.17 50.27 -46.92
C VAL A 187 -15.15 49.14 -46.78
N ASN A 188 -15.02 48.33 -47.82
CA ASN A 188 -14.19 47.11 -47.85
C ASN A 188 -14.67 45.98 -46.93
N ILE A 189 -15.96 46.01 -46.52
CA ILE A 189 -16.67 44.84 -45.99
C ILE A 189 -17.87 44.61 -46.90
N SER A 190 -17.85 43.51 -47.63
CA SER A 190 -18.83 43.18 -48.67
C SER A 190 -19.97 42.35 -48.12
N ILE A 191 -21.13 42.43 -48.78
CA ILE A 191 -22.25 41.52 -48.52
C ILE A 191 -21.78 40.09 -48.81
N GLY A 192 -22.02 39.18 -47.87
CA GLY A 192 -21.60 37.79 -47.94
C GLY A 192 -20.25 37.49 -47.27
N ASP A 193 -19.50 38.50 -46.83
CA ASP A 193 -18.29 38.29 -46.03
C ASP A 193 -18.64 37.49 -44.76
N LYS A 194 -17.79 36.52 -44.43
CA LYS A 194 -17.97 35.61 -43.29
C LYS A 194 -16.85 35.82 -42.29
N PHE A 195 -17.24 36.05 -41.03
CA PHE A 195 -16.35 36.02 -39.90
C PHE A 195 -16.72 34.81 -39.03
N ALA A 196 -15.76 33.89 -38.87
CA ALA A 196 -15.96 32.65 -38.17
C ALA A 196 -16.10 32.88 -36.65
N THR A 197 -16.69 31.91 -35.96
CA THR A 197 -16.71 31.90 -34.48
C THR A 197 -15.29 31.92 -33.93
N PHE A 198 -15.02 32.79 -32.95
CA PHE A 198 -13.72 32.85 -32.30
C PHE A 198 -13.37 31.56 -31.56
N PRO A 199 -12.23 30.90 -31.88
CA PRO A 199 -11.89 29.62 -31.29
C PRO A 199 -11.14 29.80 -29.96
N GLY A 200 -11.91 29.91 -28.87
CA GLY A 200 -11.36 30.02 -27.53
C GLY A 200 -12.35 30.51 -26.49
N LYS A 201 -11.85 31.19 -25.46
CA LYS A 201 -12.66 31.71 -24.34
C LYS A 201 -13.00 33.18 -24.53
N ILE A 202 -14.26 33.52 -24.28
CA ILE A 202 -14.77 34.89 -24.24
C ILE A 202 -15.35 35.14 -22.86
N MET A 203 -14.88 36.21 -22.22
CA MET A 203 -15.39 36.66 -20.93
C MET A 203 -15.86 38.11 -21.06
N PRO A 204 -17.16 38.31 -21.35
CA PRO A 204 -17.76 39.64 -21.37
C PRO A 204 -17.74 40.22 -19.95
N ILE A 205 -17.48 41.53 -19.84
CA ILE A 205 -17.53 42.21 -18.55
C ILE A 205 -18.80 43.07 -18.49
N MET A 206 -19.68 42.76 -17.54
CA MET A 206 -20.87 43.58 -17.30
C MET A 206 -20.45 44.90 -16.65
N ASN A 207 -20.63 46.00 -17.36
CA ASN A 207 -20.11 47.29 -16.94
C ASN A 207 -21.01 47.98 -15.91
N ASN A 208 -20.39 48.42 -14.81
CA ASN A 208 -20.97 49.44 -13.93
C ASN A 208 -20.42 50.80 -14.38
N ASN A 209 -21.29 51.66 -14.92
CA ASN A 209 -20.92 52.97 -15.48
C ASN A 209 -20.32 53.95 -14.44
N ASN A 210 -20.24 53.56 -13.16
CA ASN A 210 -19.74 54.38 -12.05
C ASN A 210 -18.23 54.20 -11.73
N ILE A 211 -17.49 53.33 -12.43
CA ILE A 211 -16.06 53.07 -12.15
C ILE A 211 -15.16 53.95 -13.05
N PHE A 212 -14.39 54.85 -12.43
CA PHE A 212 -13.50 55.82 -13.09
C PHE A 212 -12.21 55.23 -13.70
N ASP A 213 -11.66 54.12 -13.16
CA ASP A 213 -10.45 53.46 -13.69
C ASP A 213 -10.66 51.95 -13.90
N PHE A 214 -11.36 51.64 -14.98
CA PHE A 214 -11.79 50.28 -15.31
C PHE A 214 -10.67 49.42 -15.91
N ALA A 215 -9.71 50.03 -16.60
CA ALA A 215 -8.54 49.34 -17.14
C ALA A 215 -7.70 48.71 -16.02
N SER A 216 -7.46 49.44 -14.92
CA SER A 216 -6.76 48.90 -13.74
C SER A 216 -7.52 47.75 -13.07
N ALA A 217 -8.85 47.84 -12.99
CA ALA A 217 -9.71 46.77 -12.45
C ALA A 217 -9.69 45.52 -13.35
N ALA A 218 -9.75 45.69 -14.67
CA ALA A 218 -9.63 44.60 -15.64
C ALA A 218 -8.27 43.90 -15.54
N ILE A 219 -7.17 44.67 -15.45
CA ILE A 219 -5.81 44.11 -15.24
C ILE A 219 -5.73 43.29 -13.95
N LYS A 220 -6.31 43.79 -12.85
CA LYS A 220 -6.33 43.07 -11.56
C LYS A 220 -7.10 41.75 -11.66
N LEU A 221 -8.20 41.72 -12.40
CA LEU A 221 -9.01 40.53 -12.62
C LEU A 221 -8.24 39.46 -13.41
N VAL A 222 -7.54 39.84 -14.48
CA VAL A 222 -6.75 38.87 -15.27
C VAL A 222 -5.47 38.45 -14.57
N LYS A 223 -4.83 39.29 -13.75
CA LYS A 223 -3.70 38.86 -12.90
C LYS A 223 -4.02 37.63 -12.06
N GLN A 224 -5.24 37.54 -11.54
CA GLN A 224 -5.70 36.39 -10.75
C GLN A 224 -5.95 35.14 -11.61
N ARG A 225 -6.17 35.30 -12.91
CA ARG A 225 -6.48 34.24 -13.89
C ARG A 225 -5.33 33.91 -14.85
N LYS A 226 -4.21 34.65 -14.79
CA LYS A 226 -3.02 34.52 -15.66
C LYS A 226 -2.29 33.19 -15.46
N GLN A 227 -2.31 32.64 -14.24
CA GLN A 227 -1.73 31.34 -13.96
C GLN A 227 -2.75 30.25 -14.30
N CYS A 228 -2.46 29.48 -15.36
CA CYS A 228 -3.12 28.20 -15.51
C CYS A 228 -2.84 27.37 -14.25
N ARG A 229 -3.87 27.15 -13.43
CA ARG A 229 -3.76 26.33 -12.23
C ARG A 229 -3.99 24.89 -12.65
N CYS A 230 -2.91 24.14 -12.81
CA CYS A 230 -3.01 22.76 -13.23
C CYS A 230 -3.76 21.92 -12.17
N GLN A 231 -4.91 21.38 -12.57
CA GLN A 231 -5.72 20.49 -11.75
C GLN A 231 -5.41 19.05 -12.13
N ARG A 232 -4.99 18.24 -11.16
CA ARG A 232 -4.61 16.84 -11.41
C ARG A 232 -5.84 15.98 -11.64
N ASN A 233 -5.77 15.02 -12.56
CA ASN A 233 -6.82 14.00 -12.65
C ASN A 233 -6.91 13.24 -11.31
N SER A 234 -8.14 12.85 -10.94
CA SER A 234 -8.38 12.02 -9.75
C SER A 234 -7.81 10.61 -9.90
N ILE A 235 -7.76 10.09 -11.13
CA ILE A 235 -7.19 8.80 -11.49
C ILE A 235 -6.02 9.07 -12.43
N ASN A 236 -4.80 8.84 -11.95
CA ASN A 236 -3.60 8.95 -12.78
C ASN A 236 -2.91 7.60 -13.04
N ASN A 237 -3.25 6.57 -12.25
CA ASN A 237 -2.83 5.20 -12.48
C ASN A 237 -3.88 4.53 -13.37
N LEU A 238 -3.47 4.16 -14.58
CA LEU A 238 -4.30 3.44 -15.54
C LEU A 238 -4.22 1.94 -15.23
N ILE A 239 -5.28 1.22 -15.59
CA ILE A 239 -5.39 -0.21 -15.31
C ILE A 239 -4.40 -0.99 -16.19
N ASP A 240 -3.67 -1.91 -15.57
CA ASP A 240 -2.82 -2.88 -16.26
C ASP A 240 -3.65 -3.65 -17.30
N SER A 241 -3.15 -3.72 -18.53
CA SER A 241 -3.94 -4.20 -19.66
C SER A 241 -3.10 -5.01 -20.64
N ASP A 242 -3.71 -6.06 -21.19
CA ASP A 242 -3.14 -6.86 -22.27
C ASP A 242 -3.85 -6.51 -23.59
N TYR A 243 -3.09 -5.96 -24.51
CA TYR A 243 -3.57 -5.52 -25.82
C TYR A 243 -3.38 -6.64 -26.83
N ASN A 244 -4.29 -7.60 -26.78
CA ASN A 244 -4.35 -8.72 -27.73
C ASN A 244 -5.22 -8.36 -28.93
N TYR A 245 -4.84 -8.76 -30.13
CA TYR A 245 -5.67 -8.74 -31.35
C TYR A 245 -6.63 -7.55 -31.53
N LEU A 246 -6.17 -6.48 -32.17
CA LEU A 246 -6.96 -5.27 -32.50
C LEU A 246 -7.62 -4.55 -31.30
N ASN A 247 -7.35 -4.96 -30.06
CA ASN A 247 -7.86 -4.29 -28.87
C ASN A 247 -7.24 -2.89 -28.68
N THR A 248 -8.07 -1.94 -28.25
CA THR A 248 -7.68 -0.58 -27.87
C THR A 248 -8.33 -0.18 -26.55
N SER A 249 -7.59 0.52 -25.69
CA SER A 249 -8.13 1.21 -24.52
C SER A 249 -8.04 2.73 -24.72
N ILE A 250 -8.97 3.44 -24.11
CA ILE A 250 -9.09 4.89 -24.21
C ILE A 250 -9.16 5.47 -22.80
N TYR A 251 -8.30 6.45 -22.52
CA TYR A 251 -8.35 7.27 -21.32
C TYR A 251 -8.54 8.73 -21.69
N THR A 252 -9.44 9.43 -21.01
CA THR A 252 -9.70 10.87 -21.22
C THR A 252 -9.36 11.63 -19.94
N SER A 253 -8.56 12.69 -20.04
CA SER A 253 -8.23 13.53 -18.89
C SER A 253 -9.47 14.26 -18.38
N GLN A 254 -9.59 14.34 -17.06
CA GLN A 254 -10.70 15.03 -16.40
C GLN A 254 -10.54 16.55 -16.45
N PHE A 255 -9.29 17.00 -16.46
CA PHE A 255 -8.93 18.41 -16.49
C PHE A 255 -8.04 18.71 -17.70
N GLN A 256 -8.01 19.98 -18.09
CA GLN A 256 -7.09 20.49 -19.11
C GLN A 256 -5.66 20.40 -18.61
N ASN A 257 -4.71 20.17 -19.52
CA ASN A 257 -3.30 20.41 -19.22
C ASN A 257 -3.03 21.92 -19.20
N CYS A 258 -2.03 22.38 -18.47
CA CYS A 258 -1.53 23.73 -18.66
C CYS A 258 -0.54 23.76 -19.81
N ASP A 259 0.68 23.35 -19.50
CA ASP A 259 1.89 23.33 -20.33
C ASP A 259 2.72 22.06 -20.06
N SER A 260 2.11 21.07 -19.40
CA SER A 260 2.81 19.89 -18.95
C SER A 260 1.99 18.62 -19.11
N LEU A 261 2.69 17.54 -19.38
CA LEU A 261 2.16 16.18 -19.34
C LEU A 261 3.27 15.23 -18.92
N ILE A 262 2.91 14.15 -18.23
CA ILE A 262 3.81 13.05 -17.91
C ILE A 262 3.10 11.76 -18.27
N PHE A 263 3.75 10.93 -19.10
CA PHE A 263 3.30 9.58 -19.40
C PHE A 263 4.42 8.59 -19.06
N SER A 264 4.10 7.55 -18.31
CA SER A 264 5.07 6.50 -17.97
C SER A 264 4.42 5.14 -17.93
N GLY A 265 5.13 4.10 -18.35
CA GLY A 265 4.59 2.75 -18.35
C GLY A 265 5.59 1.69 -18.78
N TRP A 266 5.37 0.47 -18.31
CA TRP A 266 6.11 -0.71 -18.72
C TRP A 266 5.40 -1.42 -19.86
N PHE A 267 6.15 -1.78 -20.90
CA PHE A 267 5.63 -2.45 -22.08
C PHE A 267 6.46 -3.67 -22.45
N LYS A 268 5.78 -4.75 -22.85
CA LYS A 268 6.39 -5.96 -23.41
C LYS A 268 5.62 -6.42 -24.64
N ILE A 269 6.33 -6.62 -25.74
CA ILE A 269 5.77 -7.26 -26.93
C ILE A 269 5.88 -8.77 -26.73
N ASN A 270 4.75 -9.43 -26.45
CA ASN A 270 4.71 -10.88 -26.27
C ASN A 270 4.85 -11.60 -27.61
N GLU A 271 4.08 -11.17 -28.59
CA GLU A 271 4.02 -11.81 -29.90
C GLU A 271 4.00 -10.75 -31.00
N ILE A 272 4.76 -11.01 -32.05
CA ILE A 272 4.80 -10.23 -33.29
C ILE A 272 4.14 -11.10 -34.35
N ILE A 273 2.92 -10.74 -34.77
CA ILE A 273 2.24 -11.41 -35.87
C ILE A 273 2.47 -10.55 -37.11
N GLN A 274 3.34 -11.01 -38.00
CA GLN A 274 3.78 -10.27 -39.17
C GLN A 274 3.85 -11.19 -40.40
N ILE A 275 3.08 -10.85 -41.43
CA ILE A 275 3.15 -11.51 -42.75
C ILE A 275 4.00 -10.67 -43.72
N ASP A 276 3.93 -9.35 -43.61
CA ASP A 276 4.64 -8.42 -44.49
C ASP A 276 6.13 -8.31 -44.12
N LYS A 277 7.00 -7.96 -45.08
CA LYS A 277 8.46 -7.80 -44.81
C LYS A 277 8.77 -6.70 -43.80
N GLU A 278 7.93 -5.69 -43.74
CA GLU A 278 8.04 -4.52 -42.88
C GLU A 278 6.64 -4.16 -42.39
N MET A 279 6.52 -3.90 -41.09
CA MET A 279 5.28 -3.39 -40.51
C MET A 279 5.58 -2.21 -39.59
N THR A 280 4.68 -1.21 -39.59
CA THR A 280 4.72 -0.09 -38.65
C THR A 280 3.45 -0.12 -37.82
N PHE A 281 3.61 -0.26 -36.51
CA PHE A 281 2.54 -0.47 -35.56
C PHE A 281 2.36 0.77 -34.69
N GLN A 282 1.23 1.47 -34.78
CA GLN A 282 0.92 2.57 -33.85
C GLN A 282 0.33 2.01 -32.55
N PHE A 283 1.08 2.16 -31.46
CA PHE A 283 0.68 1.64 -30.15
C PHE A 283 0.04 2.69 -29.25
N ILE A 284 0.66 3.86 -29.19
CA ILE A 284 0.27 4.95 -28.29
C ILE A 284 -0.08 6.15 -29.14
N LYS A 285 -1.21 6.78 -28.85
CA LYS A 285 -1.58 8.05 -29.46
C LYS A 285 -2.28 8.94 -28.44
N LEU A 286 -1.72 10.12 -28.22
CA LEU A 286 -2.31 11.16 -27.38
C LEU A 286 -2.91 12.22 -28.31
N THR A 287 -4.21 12.50 -28.19
CA THR A 287 -4.88 13.53 -28.99
C THR A 287 -5.62 14.52 -28.09
N SER A 288 -6.09 15.62 -28.66
CA SER A 288 -7.13 16.44 -28.02
C SER A 288 -8.47 15.68 -27.99
N ASN A 289 -9.24 15.89 -26.93
CA ASN A 289 -10.58 15.36 -26.74
C ASN A 289 -11.62 16.36 -27.23
N MET A 290 -11.78 16.47 -28.55
CA MET A 290 -12.68 17.45 -29.16
C MET A 290 -13.96 16.82 -29.70
N GLN A 291 -15.07 17.56 -29.60
CA GLN A 291 -16.37 17.14 -30.12
C GLN A 291 -16.45 17.22 -31.64
N ASN A 292 -15.70 18.14 -32.28
CA ASN A 292 -15.69 18.29 -33.74
C ASN A 292 -14.62 17.39 -34.38
N ASN A 293 -15.05 16.34 -35.08
CA ASN A 293 -14.17 15.40 -35.77
C ASN A 293 -13.34 16.06 -36.90
N GLN A 294 -13.78 17.17 -37.50
CA GLN A 294 -13.03 17.87 -38.55
C GLN A 294 -11.73 18.51 -38.02
N LEU A 295 -11.68 18.81 -36.72
CA LEU A 295 -10.52 19.36 -36.04
C LEU A 295 -9.68 18.27 -35.35
N GLN A 296 -10.07 17.00 -35.42
CA GLN A 296 -9.27 15.86 -34.96
C GLN A 296 -8.22 15.51 -36.01
N ASN A 297 -7.27 16.42 -36.23
CA ASN A 297 -6.16 16.16 -37.13
C ASN A 297 -5.18 15.16 -36.48
N GLN A 298 -4.81 14.10 -37.22
CA GLN A 298 -3.87 13.08 -36.75
C GLN A 298 -2.47 13.63 -36.48
N ASN A 299 -2.09 14.74 -37.12
CA ASN A 299 -0.76 15.34 -37.04
C ASN A 299 -0.63 16.30 -35.84
N ILE A 300 -1.73 16.62 -35.14
CA ILE A 300 -1.74 17.47 -33.92
C ILE A 300 -1.81 16.57 -32.68
N SER A 301 -0.86 15.64 -32.60
CA SER A 301 -0.80 14.63 -31.55
C SER A 301 0.45 14.87 -30.69
N PRO A 302 0.30 15.27 -29.41
CA PRO A 302 1.43 15.55 -28.52
C PRO A 302 2.41 14.39 -28.32
N LEU A 303 1.93 13.16 -28.54
CA LEU A 303 2.72 11.94 -28.42
C LEU A 303 2.08 10.86 -29.29
N GLN A 304 2.87 10.29 -30.20
CA GLN A 304 2.56 9.02 -30.84
C GLN A 304 3.78 8.11 -30.75
N LEU A 305 3.55 6.84 -30.50
CA LEU A 305 4.60 5.83 -30.51
C LEU A 305 4.25 4.76 -31.53
N PHE A 306 5.22 4.48 -32.39
CA PHE A 306 5.17 3.41 -33.37
C PHE A 306 6.31 2.42 -33.17
N TYR A 307 6.02 1.13 -33.28
CA TYR A 307 7.03 0.09 -33.46
C TYR A 307 7.16 -0.21 -34.94
N LYS A 308 8.32 0.06 -35.51
CA LYS A 308 8.66 -0.32 -36.88
C LYS A 308 9.47 -1.60 -36.84
N LEU A 309 8.89 -2.70 -37.31
CA LEU A 309 9.50 -4.02 -37.31
C LEU A 309 9.86 -4.41 -38.74
N SER A 310 11.11 -4.80 -38.94
CA SER A 310 11.62 -5.25 -40.23
C SER A 310 12.61 -6.39 -40.02
N GLN A 311 12.93 -7.11 -41.11
CA GLN A 311 13.93 -8.18 -41.05
C GLN A 311 15.35 -7.67 -40.77
N ASP A 312 15.63 -6.40 -41.12
CA ASP A 312 16.98 -5.83 -41.03
C ASP A 312 17.21 -5.12 -39.69
N LEU A 313 16.24 -4.32 -39.24
CA LEU A 313 16.36 -3.50 -38.04
C LEU A 313 15.01 -3.11 -37.46
N ASN A 314 14.87 -3.24 -36.15
CA ASN A 314 13.71 -2.75 -35.42
C ASN A 314 13.94 -1.30 -34.97
N GLU A 315 12.93 -0.45 -35.14
CA GLU A 315 12.97 0.94 -34.71
C GLU A 315 11.76 1.27 -33.84
N ILE A 316 11.97 2.07 -32.80
CA ILE A 316 10.88 2.79 -32.16
C ILE A 316 10.84 4.19 -32.75
N ILE A 317 9.69 4.55 -33.32
CA ILE A 317 9.44 5.87 -33.89
C ILE A 317 8.51 6.59 -32.93
N ILE A 318 8.94 7.73 -32.41
CA ILE A 318 8.08 8.58 -31.60
C ILE A 318 7.89 9.88 -32.34
N THR A 319 6.63 10.25 -32.54
CA THR A 319 6.26 11.51 -33.17
C THR A 319 5.57 12.44 -32.19
N SER A 320 5.76 13.72 -32.43
CA SER A 320 5.17 14.85 -31.74
C SER A 320 5.00 15.96 -32.78
N TYR A 321 4.38 17.08 -32.43
CA TYR A 321 4.33 18.25 -33.31
C TYR A 321 4.89 19.49 -32.62
N SER A 322 5.36 20.43 -33.43
CA SER A 322 5.69 21.77 -32.99
C SER A 322 5.20 22.77 -34.03
N TYR A 323 4.20 23.58 -33.69
CA TYR A 323 3.67 24.56 -34.63
C TYR A 323 4.62 25.76 -34.77
N THR A 324 4.70 26.32 -35.97
CA THR A 324 5.34 27.63 -36.23
C THR A 324 4.31 28.75 -36.35
N PHE A 325 3.03 28.41 -36.54
CA PHE A 325 1.91 29.33 -36.55
C PHE A 325 0.72 28.68 -35.82
N PRO A 326 0.02 29.37 -34.90
CA PRO A 326 -0.98 28.77 -34.01
C PRO A 326 -2.34 28.56 -34.72
N SER A 327 -2.37 27.85 -35.85
CA SER A 327 -3.58 27.52 -36.61
C SER A 327 -3.83 26.02 -36.63
N VAL A 328 -5.12 25.63 -36.49
CA VAL A 328 -5.59 24.25 -36.61
C VAL A 328 -6.11 23.93 -38.01
N THR A 329 -6.13 24.91 -38.92
CA THR A 329 -6.74 24.84 -40.27
C THR A 329 -5.73 24.72 -41.40
N LEU A 330 -4.43 24.74 -41.09
CA LEU A 330 -3.37 24.61 -42.10
C LEU A 330 -3.49 23.25 -42.82
N ASP A 331 -3.18 23.23 -44.11
CA ASP A 331 -3.07 21.98 -44.86
C ASP A 331 -1.78 21.25 -44.42
N PHE A 332 -1.94 20.19 -43.62
CA PHE A 332 -0.84 19.42 -43.05
C PHE A 332 -0.29 18.33 -43.99
N THR A 333 -0.75 18.26 -45.24
CA THR A 333 -0.36 17.21 -46.20
C THR A 333 1.14 17.18 -46.53
N ASN A 334 1.89 18.27 -46.30
CA ASN A 334 3.35 18.34 -46.46
C ASN A 334 4.15 18.27 -45.13
N ASP A 335 3.48 17.95 -44.02
CA ASP A 335 4.03 17.60 -42.69
C ASP A 335 5.20 18.45 -42.11
N PRO A 336 5.29 19.78 -42.30
CA PRO A 336 6.42 20.56 -41.78
C PRO A 336 6.46 20.69 -40.24
N PHE A 337 5.38 20.29 -39.55
CA PHE A 337 5.22 20.42 -38.11
C PHE A 337 5.50 19.13 -37.33
N LEU A 338 5.55 17.98 -38.01
CA LEU A 338 5.74 16.69 -37.38
C LEU A 338 7.21 16.51 -37.01
N ILE A 339 7.47 16.41 -35.71
CA ILE A 339 8.77 16.03 -35.19
C ILE A 339 8.80 14.52 -35.07
N THR A 340 9.70 13.88 -35.81
CA THR A 340 9.89 12.42 -35.77
C THR A 340 11.24 12.09 -35.18
N GLN A 341 11.24 11.27 -34.13
CA GLN A 341 12.43 10.68 -33.54
C GLN A 341 12.43 9.19 -33.78
N LYS A 342 13.55 8.67 -34.29
CA LYS A 342 13.72 7.25 -34.59
C LYS A 342 14.85 6.70 -33.74
N PHE A 343 14.52 5.74 -32.89
CA PHE A 343 15.48 4.99 -32.10
C PHE A 343 15.71 3.64 -32.75
N LYS A 344 16.93 3.43 -33.24
CA LYS A 344 17.37 2.13 -33.73
C LYS A 344 17.59 1.20 -32.54
N ILE A 345 16.75 0.18 -32.42
CA ILE A 345 16.79 -0.76 -31.29
C ILE A 345 17.81 -1.85 -31.62
N THR A 346 18.93 -1.82 -30.90
CA THR A 346 20.06 -2.76 -31.10
C THR A 346 19.91 -4.03 -30.28
N ASN A 347 19.12 -3.99 -29.20
CA ASN A 347 18.77 -5.13 -28.36
C ASN A 347 17.47 -5.81 -28.84
N ASN A 348 17.06 -6.89 -28.17
CA ASN A 348 15.77 -7.52 -28.48
C ASN A 348 14.60 -6.58 -28.11
N ILE A 349 13.77 -6.24 -29.11
CA ILE A 349 12.63 -5.33 -28.95
C ILE A 349 11.47 -5.94 -28.13
N GLN A 350 11.44 -7.27 -27.98
CA GLN A 350 10.46 -7.99 -27.15
C GLN A 350 10.81 -7.96 -25.65
N LEU A 351 11.95 -7.37 -25.26
CA LEU A 351 12.27 -7.15 -23.86
C LEU A 351 11.29 -6.15 -23.23
N TRP A 352 11.10 -6.29 -21.90
CA TRP A 352 10.43 -5.26 -21.13
C TRP A 352 11.17 -3.95 -21.30
N HIS A 353 10.41 -2.92 -21.63
CA HIS A 353 10.93 -1.57 -21.70
C HIS A 353 10.01 -0.59 -21.00
N LEU A 354 10.65 0.32 -20.27
CA LEU A 354 9.97 1.45 -19.68
C LEU A 354 9.99 2.59 -20.68
N LEU A 355 8.83 3.14 -20.97
CA LEU A 355 8.68 4.43 -21.63
C LEU A 355 8.42 5.51 -20.58
N TYR A 356 9.11 6.62 -20.72
CA TYR A 356 8.88 7.83 -19.92
C TYR A 356 8.90 9.04 -20.84
N VAL A 357 7.80 9.79 -20.84
CA VAL A 357 7.60 11.01 -21.63
C VAL A 357 7.21 12.12 -20.68
N LYS A 358 7.88 13.27 -20.76
CA LYS A 358 7.58 14.45 -19.96
C LYS A 358 7.63 15.69 -20.84
N LEU A 359 6.54 16.45 -20.86
CA LEU A 359 6.50 17.81 -21.38
C LEU A 359 6.41 18.78 -20.21
N VAL A 360 7.26 19.80 -20.17
CA VAL A 360 7.15 20.95 -19.26
C VAL A 360 7.71 22.18 -19.96
N GLU A 361 6.93 23.27 -20.05
CA GLU A 361 7.40 24.55 -20.61
C GLU A 361 8.08 24.38 -21.99
N ASP A 362 7.39 23.72 -22.92
CA ASP A 362 7.85 23.35 -24.28
C ASP A 362 9.02 22.35 -24.35
N ILE A 363 9.58 21.91 -23.22
CA ILE A 363 10.65 20.91 -23.18
C ILE A 363 10.03 19.51 -23.14
N TRP A 364 10.22 18.75 -24.21
CA TRP A 364 9.77 17.37 -24.34
C TRP A 364 10.92 16.40 -24.14
N ASP A 365 10.95 15.80 -22.96
CA ASP A 365 11.89 14.77 -22.54
C ASP A 365 11.30 13.39 -22.81
N LEU A 366 12.05 12.56 -23.53
CA LEU A 366 11.67 11.20 -23.85
C LEU A 366 12.80 10.27 -23.45
N ASN A 367 12.46 9.19 -22.75
CA ASN A 367 13.38 8.15 -22.32
C ASN A 367 12.73 6.77 -22.49
N ILE A 368 13.44 5.86 -23.15
CA ILE A 368 13.08 4.46 -23.30
C ILE A 368 14.22 3.61 -22.73
N LYS A 369 13.92 2.74 -21.77
CA LYS A 369 14.90 1.85 -21.15
C LYS A 369 14.49 0.41 -21.38
N PHE A 370 15.31 -0.37 -22.06
CA PHE A 370 15.16 -1.82 -22.14
C PHE A 370 16.01 -2.48 -21.07
N TYR A 371 15.45 -3.51 -20.45
CA TYR A 371 16.10 -4.23 -19.37
C TYR A 371 16.42 -5.64 -19.83
N GLU A 372 17.71 -5.96 -19.89
CA GLU A 372 18.22 -7.30 -20.15
C GLU A 372 19.13 -7.71 -18.99
N LYS A 373 18.57 -8.41 -18.00
CA LYS A 373 19.26 -8.72 -16.73
C LYS A 373 19.71 -7.41 -16.04
N GLN A 374 21.01 -7.26 -15.78
CA GLN A 374 21.58 -6.02 -15.21
C GLN A 374 21.88 -4.93 -16.25
N GLN A 375 21.87 -5.27 -17.55
CA GLN A 375 22.17 -4.28 -18.59
C GLN A 375 20.92 -3.47 -18.90
N VAL A 376 21.09 -2.14 -18.91
CA VAL A 376 20.05 -1.19 -19.27
C VAL A 376 20.44 -0.51 -20.56
N TYR A 377 19.67 -0.75 -21.62
CA TYR A 377 19.82 -0.02 -22.88
C TYR A 377 18.93 1.22 -22.81
N GLU A 378 19.55 2.40 -22.64
CA GLU A 378 18.86 3.68 -22.52
C GLU A 378 18.87 4.45 -23.85
N TYR A 379 17.68 4.84 -24.31
CA TYR A 379 17.46 5.67 -25.47
C TYR A 379 16.73 6.94 -25.02
N LYS A 380 17.43 8.08 -25.04
CA LYS A 380 16.88 9.35 -24.57
C LYS A 380 17.06 10.48 -25.57
N THR A 381 16.09 11.38 -25.57
CA THR A 381 16.17 12.63 -26.32
C THR A 381 15.41 13.73 -25.58
N GLN A 382 15.78 14.96 -25.87
CA GLN A 382 15.15 16.16 -25.34
C GLN A 382 14.99 17.15 -26.48
N ILE A 383 13.77 17.62 -26.70
CA ILE A 383 13.42 18.45 -27.85
C ILE A 383 12.52 19.58 -27.38
N ILE A 384 12.72 20.77 -27.95
CA ILE A 384 11.84 21.90 -27.73
C ILE A 384 10.68 21.80 -28.73
N VAL A 385 9.46 21.70 -28.23
CA VAL A 385 8.25 21.55 -29.03
C VAL A 385 7.21 22.58 -28.60
N LYS A 386 6.66 23.33 -29.56
CA LYS A 386 5.56 24.25 -29.31
C LYS A 386 4.23 23.55 -29.56
N GLN A 387 3.60 23.10 -28.49
CA GLN A 387 2.29 22.43 -28.53
C GLN A 387 1.21 23.37 -28.00
N PHE A 388 -0.03 23.17 -28.44
CA PHE A 388 -1.16 23.97 -27.95
C PHE A 388 -1.40 23.71 -26.45
N HIS A 389 -1.85 24.75 -25.73
CA HIS A 389 -2.08 24.72 -24.29
C HIS A 389 -3.57 24.51 -23.96
N GLN A 390 -3.86 24.20 -22.68
CA GLN A 390 -5.24 24.08 -22.17
C GLN A 390 -6.12 23.03 -22.88
N ILE A 391 -5.53 21.90 -23.25
CA ILE A 391 -6.19 20.80 -23.95
C ILE A 391 -6.70 19.75 -22.97
N PHE A 392 -7.89 19.21 -23.22
CA PHE A 392 -8.31 17.94 -22.64
C PHE A 392 -7.69 16.79 -23.44
N TYR A 393 -6.88 15.95 -22.81
CA TYR A 393 -6.21 14.87 -23.51
C TYR A 393 -7.07 13.61 -23.62
N LYS A 394 -6.93 12.90 -24.74
CA LYS A 394 -7.45 11.57 -24.99
C LYS A 394 -6.29 10.66 -25.38
N LEU A 395 -5.93 9.77 -24.47
CA LEU A 395 -4.88 8.77 -24.65
C LEU A 395 -5.48 7.48 -25.18
N TYR A 396 -4.99 7.03 -26.33
CA TYR A 396 -5.29 5.74 -26.92
C TYR A 396 -4.09 4.81 -26.72
N LEU A 397 -4.35 3.59 -26.27
CA LEU A 397 -3.34 2.52 -26.12
C LEU A 397 -3.84 1.26 -26.82
N GLY A 398 -2.98 0.60 -27.58
CA GLY A 398 -3.29 -0.67 -28.26
C GLY A 398 -3.17 -0.58 -29.78
N ASN A 399 -4.01 -1.34 -30.47
CA ASN A 399 -3.94 -1.51 -31.91
C ASN A 399 -4.71 -0.41 -32.68
N LEU A 400 -4.05 0.72 -33.00
CA LEU A 400 -4.70 1.87 -33.66
C LEU A 400 -4.68 1.90 -35.20
N GLN A 401 -3.75 1.22 -35.87
CA GLN A 401 -3.54 1.29 -37.33
C GLN A 401 -3.18 -0.07 -37.99
N GLN A 402 -3.54 -1.18 -37.37
CA GLN A 402 -3.09 -2.53 -37.75
C GLN A 402 -4.09 -3.24 -38.66
N SER A 403 -3.58 -4.16 -39.48
CA SER A 403 -4.40 -5.11 -40.23
C SER A 403 -4.58 -6.40 -39.45
N THR A 404 -5.60 -7.19 -39.79
CA THR A 404 -5.80 -8.55 -39.24
C THR A 404 -4.62 -9.48 -39.51
N SER A 405 -3.74 -9.15 -40.45
CA SER A 405 -2.55 -9.90 -40.84
C SER A 405 -1.25 -9.42 -40.18
N ASN A 406 -1.20 -8.20 -39.65
CA ASN A 406 0.01 -7.63 -39.05
C ASN A 406 -0.35 -6.85 -37.77
N TYR A 407 -0.09 -7.43 -36.61
CA TYR A 407 -0.38 -6.83 -35.31
C TYR A 407 0.57 -7.33 -34.22
N LEU A 408 0.53 -6.66 -33.06
CA LEU A 408 1.32 -7.01 -31.88
C LEU A 408 0.39 -7.36 -30.73
N ASN A 409 0.78 -8.38 -29.97
CA ASN A 409 0.22 -8.63 -28.65
C ASN A 409 1.16 -7.99 -27.62
N ILE A 410 0.72 -6.91 -26.99
CA ILE A 410 1.55 -6.12 -26.06
C ILE A 410 0.91 -6.10 -24.68
N MET A 411 1.72 -6.29 -23.64
CA MET A 411 1.33 -6.06 -22.25
C MET A 411 1.73 -4.66 -21.80
N GLY A 412 0.81 -3.94 -21.16
CA GLY A 412 1.07 -2.67 -20.47
C GLY A 412 0.89 -2.84 -18.96
N ARG A 413 1.89 -2.44 -18.18
CA ARG A 413 1.89 -2.51 -16.71
C ARG A 413 2.32 -1.18 -16.08
N ASN A 414 1.79 -0.87 -14.89
CA ASN A 414 2.09 0.33 -14.12
C ASN A 414 2.02 1.60 -14.98
N LEU A 415 0.89 1.76 -15.67
CA LEU A 415 0.66 2.82 -16.63
C LEU A 415 0.22 4.09 -15.88
N TYR A 416 0.94 5.19 -16.06
CA TYR A 416 0.63 6.47 -15.44
C TYR A 416 0.49 7.57 -16.48
N PHE A 417 -0.55 8.38 -16.32
CA PHE A 417 -0.76 9.58 -17.12
C PHE A 417 -1.15 10.77 -16.23
N PHE A 418 -0.36 11.83 -16.31
CA PHE A 418 -0.58 13.08 -15.59
C PHE A 418 -0.68 14.23 -16.60
N ASN A 419 -1.68 15.09 -16.41
CA ASN A 419 -1.85 16.34 -17.17
C ASN A 419 -1.13 17.53 -16.51
N CYS A 420 -0.35 17.28 -15.44
CA CYS A 420 0.38 18.27 -14.66
C CYS A 420 1.79 17.78 -14.33
N ASN A 421 2.74 18.71 -14.23
CA ASN A 421 4.06 18.43 -13.70
C ASN A 421 4.01 18.04 -12.20
N GLN A 422 4.67 16.94 -11.84
CA GLN A 422 4.78 16.47 -10.46
C GLN A 422 5.99 15.54 -10.28
N ASN A 423 6.43 15.38 -9.04
CA ASN A 423 7.52 14.47 -8.70
C ASN A 423 7.04 13.02 -8.83
N PHE A 424 7.49 12.35 -9.89
CA PHE A 424 7.25 10.93 -10.14
C PHE A 424 8.58 10.18 -10.02
N GLN A 425 8.67 9.26 -9.06
CA GLN A 425 9.82 8.37 -8.94
C GLN A 425 9.56 7.07 -9.71
N GLN A 426 10.43 6.81 -10.68
CA GLN A 426 10.42 5.62 -11.51
C GLN A 426 10.71 4.36 -10.67
N LYS A 427 9.88 3.32 -10.80
CA LYS A 427 10.10 2.01 -10.17
C LYS A 427 10.75 1.05 -11.17
N ASN A 428 11.94 0.53 -10.86
CA ASN A 428 12.67 -0.45 -11.68
C ASN A 428 12.32 -1.90 -11.30
N CYS A 429 12.63 -2.85 -12.18
CA CYS A 429 12.57 -4.30 -11.89
C CYS A 429 13.40 -4.64 -10.63
N HIS A 430 12.89 -5.53 -9.78
CA HIS A 430 13.60 -5.94 -8.58
C HIS A 430 14.88 -6.73 -8.95
N GLN A 431 16.01 -6.44 -8.30
CA GLN A 431 17.33 -6.98 -8.67
C GLN A 431 17.42 -8.52 -8.53
N SER A 432 16.54 -9.13 -7.76
CA SER A 432 16.44 -10.59 -7.64
C SER A 432 15.91 -11.28 -8.89
N CYS A 433 15.15 -10.57 -9.72
CA CYS A 433 14.51 -11.15 -10.89
C CYS A 433 15.50 -11.20 -12.07
N GLY A 434 15.57 -12.34 -12.75
CA GLY A 434 16.23 -12.46 -14.05
C GLY A 434 15.31 -11.91 -15.15
N GLU A 435 14.03 -12.26 -15.04
CA GLU A 435 12.90 -11.70 -15.77
C GLU A 435 11.82 -11.31 -14.77
N CYS A 436 11.14 -10.18 -14.96
CA CYS A 436 10.06 -9.73 -14.09
C CYS A 436 8.79 -9.36 -14.89
N ASP A 437 7.65 -9.34 -14.22
CA ASP A 437 6.29 -8.98 -14.64
C ASP A 437 5.83 -7.69 -13.90
N GLY A 438 6.77 -7.00 -13.24
CA GLY A 438 6.50 -5.85 -12.38
C GLY A 438 7.74 -5.41 -11.57
N PRO A 439 7.63 -4.30 -10.83
CA PRO A 439 8.76 -3.68 -10.14
C PRO A 439 9.08 -4.33 -8.79
N THR A 440 8.25 -5.25 -8.30
CA THR A 440 8.43 -5.86 -6.97
C THR A 440 9.10 -7.23 -7.07
N TYR A 441 9.65 -7.73 -5.96
CA TYR A 441 10.21 -9.09 -5.89
C TYR A 441 9.16 -10.21 -6.07
N GLN A 442 7.87 -9.85 -5.98
CA GLN A 442 6.71 -10.74 -6.18
C GLN A 442 6.26 -10.80 -7.64
N ASP A 443 6.93 -10.03 -8.49
CA ASP A 443 6.69 -10.01 -9.92
C ASP A 443 7.87 -10.64 -10.67
N CYS A 444 8.58 -11.62 -10.13
CA CYS A 444 9.62 -12.33 -10.88
C CYS A 444 9.02 -13.46 -11.74
N LEU A 445 9.47 -13.57 -12.99
CA LEU A 445 9.22 -14.71 -13.89
C LEU A 445 10.40 -15.69 -13.92
N SER A 446 11.58 -15.24 -13.51
CA SER A 446 12.75 -16.08 -13.26
C SER A 446 13.68 -15.38 -12.27
N CYS A 447 14.63 -16.11 -11.70
CA CYS A 447 15.63 -15.51 -10.81
C CYS A 447 16.93 -15.19 -11.54
N SER A 448 17.56 -14.08 -11.15
CA SER A 448 18.88 -13.74 -11.64
C SER A 448 19.85 -14.82 -11.19
N ILE A 449 20.64 -15.37 -12.12
CA ILE A 449 21.65 -16.40 -11.81
C ILE A 449 22.63 -15.90 -10.74
N GLU A 450 22.96 -14.61 -10.76
CA GLU A 450 23.87 -13.96 -9.81
C GLU A 450 23.27 -13.81 -8.41
N SER A 451 21.95 -13.85 -8.27
CA SER A 451 21.27 -13.74 -6.98
C SER A 451 21.32 -15.04 -6.16
N GLN A 452 21.65 -16.17 -6.81
CA GLN A 452 21.59 -17.53 -6.24
C GLN A 452 20.24 -17.90 -5.59
N ARG A 453 19.17 -17.19 -5.98
CA ARG A 453 17.82 -17.43 -5.48
C ARG A 453 17.15 -18.57 -6.23
N ILE A 454 16.25 -19.25 -5.53
CA ILE A 454 15.38 -20.28 -6.09
C ILE A 454 14.10 -19.59 -6.59
N TYR A 455 13.73 -19.87 -7.83
CA TYR A 455 12.47 -19.39 -8.40
C TYR A 455 11.30 -20.25 -7.91
N LEU A 456 10.26 -19.61 -7.40
CA LEU A 456 9.00 -20.26 -7.01
C LEU A 456 7.89 -19.84 -7.99
N PRO A 457 7.53 -20.71 -8.96
CA PRO A 457 6.56 -20.37 -10.01
C PRO A 457 5.17 -20.01 -9.47
N GLU A 458 4.70 -20.74 -8.45
CA GLU A 458 3.37 -20.54 -7.83
C GLU A 458 3.18 -19.13 -7.25
N TYR A 459 4.28 -18.47 -6.90
CA TYR A 459 4.28 -17.16 -6.23
C TYR A 459 4.99 -16.08 -7.05
N LYS A 460 5.43 -16.38 -8.28
CA LYS A 460 6.20 -15.47 -9.15
C LYS A 460 7.32 -14.73 -8.41
N GLN A 461 8.14 -15.42 -7.62
CA GLN A 461 9.15 -14.74 -6.79
C GLN A 461 10.46 -15.52 -6.67
N CYS A 462 11.48 -14.80 -6.21
CA CYS A 462 12.85 -15.31 -6.02
C CYS A 462 13.27 -15.26 -4.55
N VAL A 463 13.47 -16.43 -3.94
CA VAL A 463 13.74 -16.58 -2.50
C VAL A 463 15.10 -17.24 -2.23
N CYS A 464 15.69 -16.94 -1.08
CA CYS A 464 16.92 -17.60 -0.65
C CYS A 464 16.66 -19.00 -0.07
N PRO A 465 17.50 -20.01 -0.38
CA PRO A 465 17.50 -21.29 0.32
C PRO A 465 17.58 -21.17 1.86
N TYR A 466 17.04 -22.16 2.61
CA TYR A 466 17.03 -22.15 4.08
C TYR A 466 18.42 -22.06 4.73
N TYR A 467 19.43 -22.59 4.05
CA TYR A 467 20.83 -22.58 4.49
C TYR A 467 21.60 -21.32 4.08
N THR A 468 20.94 -20.29 3.52
CA THR A 468 21.56 -19.03 3.07
C THR A 468 20.82 -17.82 3.63
N ILE A 469 21.49 -16.67 3.72
CA ILE A 469 20.84 -15.39 4.07
C ILE A 469 20.89 -14.41 2.91
N ASP A 470 19.90 -13.53 2.86
CA ASP A 470 19.88 -12.40 1.93
C ASP A 470 20.74 -11.25 2.48
N GLU A 471 21.84 -10.96 1.79
CA GLU A 471 22.74 -9.84 2.03
C GLU A 471 23.01 -9.13 0.69
N ASP A 472 22.70 -7.84 0.62
CA ASP A 472 22.79 -7.03 -0.60
C ASP A 472 22.14 -7.67 -1.85
N ASN A 473 20.93 -8.22 -1.67
CA ASN A 473 20.13 -8.90 -2.69
C ASN A 473 20.71 -10.23 -3.23
N LYS A 474 21.76 -10.78 -2.61
CA LYS A 474 22.36 -12.08 -2.92
C LYS A 474 22.17 -13.07 -1.77
N CYS A 475 21.91 -14.33 -2.11
CA CYS A 475 21.87 -15.39 -1.11
C CYS A 475 23.30 -15.86 -0.81
N MET A 476 23.74 -15.66 0.43
CA MET A 476 25.08 -16.05 0.89
C MET A 476 25.02 -17.20 1.88
N SER A 477 25.90 -18.17 1.69
CA SER A 477 26.07 -19.39 2.47
C SER A 477 27.28 -19.30 3.39
N TYR A 478 27.52 -20.33 4.21
CA TYR A 478 28.71 -20.40 5.06
C TYR A 478 30.04 -20.30 4.27
N LEU A 479 30.06 -20.75 3.00
CA LEU A 479 31.25 -20.69 2.14
C LEU A 479 31.60 -19.25 1.77
N ASP A 480 30.58 -18.41 1.57
CA ASP A 480 30.75 -16.99 1.22
C ASP A 480 31.25 -16.15 2.40
N PHE A 481 31.11 -16.69 3.62
CA PHE A 481 31.62 -16.12 4.88
C PHE A 481 32.93 -16.77 5.37
N ASP A 482 33.65 -17.46 4.49
CA ASP A 482 34.92 -18.14 4.80
C ASP A 482 34.85 -19.20 5.93
N PHE A 483 33.67 -19.75 6.19
CA PHE A 483 33.52 -20.88 7.10
C PHE A 483 33.76 -22.21 6.37
N LYS A 484 34.24 -23.21 7.12
CA LYS A 484 34.35 -24.60 6.70
C LYS A 484 33.56 -25.48 7.66
N LEU A 485 32.92 -26.52 7.15
CA LEU A 485 32.19 -27.46 7.99
C LEU A 485 33.14 -28.53 8.54
N ILE A 486 33.03 -28.86 9.83
CA ILE A 486 33.74 -29.99 10.43
C ILE A 486 32.71 -31.02 10.90
N SER A 487 32.72 -32.20 10.26
CA SER A 487 31.96 -33.34 10.75
C SER A 487 32.77 -34.07 11.82
N ASN A 488 32.35 -33.98 13.07
CA ASN A 488 32.82 -34.87 14.13
C ASN A 488 31.68 -35.85 14.43
N VAL A 489 31.98 -37.14 14.41
CA VAL A 489 31.01 -38.18 14.77
C VAL A 489 30.94 -38.28 16.29
N GLU A 490 30.09 -37.46 16.91
CA GLU A 490 29.64 -37.67 18.28
C GLU A 490 28.11 -37.90 18.23
N TYR A 491 27.68 -39.14 18.45
CA TYR A 491 26.26 -39.48 18.55
C TYR A 491 25.75 -39.00 19.91
N ASN A 492 24.75 -38.10 19.91
CA ASN A 492 24.04 -37.74 21.14
C ASN A 492 23.12 -38.91 21.54
N GLU A 493 23.28 -39.39 22.78
CA GLU A 493 22.43 -40.41 23.39
C GLU A 493 21.07 -39.79 23.79
N GLY A 494 20.03 -40.02 22.99
CA GLY A 494 18.65 -39.62 23.32
C GLY A 494 17.64 -39.90 22.21
N CYS A 495 16.35 -39.94 22.56
CA CYS A 495 15.27 -40.09 21.59
C CYS A 495 15.10 -38.85 20.69
N ASN A 496 14.63 -39.07 19.47
CA ASN A 496 14.41 -38.00 18.50
C ASN A 496 13.27 -37.07 18.94
N TYR A 497 13.23 -35.87 18.36
CA TYR A 497 12.12 -34.94 18.57
C TYR A 497 10.76 -35.58 18.28
N GLY A 498 9.78 -35.37 19.18
CA GLY A 498 8.47 -36.01 19.08
C GLY A 498 8.42 -37.46 19.57
N GLN A 499 9.49 -37.94 20.22
CA GLN A 499 9.56 -39.25 20.87
C GLN A 499 9.87 -39.11 22.36
N PHE A 500 9.44 -40.09 23.15
CA PHE A 500 9.76 -40.23 24.57
C PHE A 500 10.39 -41.59 24.85
N GLU A 501 11.16 -41.69 25.93
CA GLU A 501 11.81 -42.94 26.33
C GLU A 501 10.91 -43.75 27.25
N LEU A 502 10.65 -45.01 26.89
CA LEU A 502 9.91 -45.98 27.68
C LEU A 502 10.69 -47.30 27.70
N ASN A 503 11.13 -47.73 28.88
CA ASN A 503 11.89 -48.98 29.08
C ASN A 503 13.13 -49.12 28.18
N GLY A 504 13.88 -48.03 27.95
CA GLY A 504 15.07 -48.01 27.08
C GLY A 504 14.78 -48.02 25.58
N SER A 505 13.52 -47.85 25.17
CA SER A 505 13.09 -47.74 23.78
C SER A 505 12.42 -46.39 23.52
N CYS A 506 12.64 -45.80 22.34
CA CYS A 506 12.01 -44.54 21.95
C CYS A 506 10.64 -44.78 21.32
N GLN A 507 9.60 -44.21 21.92
CA GLN A 507 8.21 -44.33 21.50
C GLN A 507 7.71 -42.97 20.98
N GLN A 508 6.86 -42.97 19.95
CA GLN A 508 6.34 -41.73 19.36
C GLN A 508 5.26 -41.12 20.25
N CYS A 509 5.30 -39.80 20.45
CA CYS A 509 4.22 -39.07 21.14
C CYS A 509 2.89 -39.23 20.38
N PRO A 510 1.75 -39.32 21.07
CA PRO A 510 0.46 -39.58 20.43
C PRO A 510 0.05 -38.43 19.49
N GLY A 511 -0.43 -38.81 18.30
CA GLY A 511 -1.04 -37.94 17.31
C GLY A 511 -2.23 -38.65 16.65
N LEU A 512 -3.36 -37.96 16.47
CA LEU A 512 -4.53 -38.52 15.78
C LEU A 512 -4.16 -38.79 14.31
N LEU A 513 -4.47 -40.01 13.84
CA LEU A 513 -4.08 -40.65 12.56
C LEU A 513 -4.40 -39.92 11.24
N ASN A 514 -4.88 -38.67 11.25
CA ASN A 514 -5.15 -37.91 10.03
C ASN A 514 -3.96 -37.01 9.68
N SER A 515 -3.69 -36.86 8.38
CA SER A 515 -2.57 -36.11 7.78
C SER A 515 -2.51 -34.60 8.10
N GLN A 516 -3.39 -34.10 8.96
CA GLN A 516 -3.64 -32.68 9.23
C GLN A 516 -3.60 -32.33 10.72
N THR A 517 -3.30 -33.31 11.57
CA THR A 517 -3.21 -33.16 13.03
C THR A 517 -1.92 -33.79 13.50
N ILE A 518 -1.06 -33.05 14.21
CA ILE A 518 0.10 -33.66 14.87
C ILE A 518 0.30 -33.08 16.27
N GLY A 519 0.26 -33.99 17.25
CA GLY A 519 1.04 -33.91 18.47
C GLY A 519 0.27 -33.52 19.72
N CYS A 520 0.33 -34.39 20.73
CA CYS A 520 0.11 -33.98 22.10
C CYS A 520 1.23 -33.04 22.58
N LEU A 521 0.93 -31.76 22.79
CA LEU A 521 1.96 -30.77 23.11
C LEU A 521 2.66 -31.10 24.44
N GLU A 522 1.92 -31.59 25.43
CA GLU A 522 2.47 -31.95 26.73
C GLU A 522 3.51 -33.09 26.65
N CYS A 523 3.31 -34.06 25.74
CA CYS A 523 4.29 -35.14 25.49
C CYS A 523 5.56 -34.60 24.82
N VAL A 524 5.38 -33.70 23.85
CA VAL A 524 6.48 -33.08 23.12
C VAL A 524 7.31 -32.15 24.01
N MET A 525 6.64 -31.43 24.92
CA MET A 525 7.27 -30.49 25.86
C MET A 525 8.04 -31.19 26.99
N ASN A 526 7.54 -32.33 27.47
CA ASN A 526 8.16 -33.05 28.58
C ASN A 526 8.27 -34.56 28.31
N PRO A 527 9.03 -34.98 27.29
CA PRO A 527 9.09 -36.38 26.88
C PRO A 527 9.62 -37.31 27.99
N THR A 528 10.50 -36.82 28.87
CA THR A 528 11.10 -37.65 29.93
C THR A 528 10.11 -38.04 31.02
N ASP A 529 9.29 -37.10 31.49
CA ASP A 529 8.35 -37.33 32.60
C ASP A 529 6.92 -37.59 32.14
N TRP A 530 6.58 -37.36 30.86
CA TRP A 530 5.22 -37.53 30.36
C TRP A 530 4.67 -38.96 30.59
N GLN A 531 5.51 -39.99 30.53
CA GLN A 531 5.10 -41.37 30.84
C GLN A 531 4.50 -41.57 32.25
N ARG A 532 4.85 -40.69 33.21
CA ARG A 532 4.35 -40.73 34.59
C ARG A 532 2.96 -40.11 34.73
N SER A 533 2.63 -39.19 33.83
CA SER A 533 1.33 -38.54 33.73
C SER A 533 0.98 -38.33 32.25
N PRO A 534 0.58 -39.40 31.53
CA PRO A 534 0.47 -39.42 30.08
C PRO A 534 -0.86 -38.79 29.65
N PHE A 535 -1.00 -37.48 29.85
CA PHE A 535 -2.19 -36.74 29.49
C PHE A 535 -1.97 -35.81 28.31
N CYS A 536 -3.07 -35.47 27.65
CA CYS A 536 -3.12 -34.43 26.65
C CYS A 536 -4.26 -33.44 26.93
N GLU A 537 -3.95 -32.16 26.95
CA GLU A 537 -4.92 -31.08 27.10
C GLU A 537 -4.90 -30.15 25.88
N THR A 538 -3.71 -29.99 25.29
CA THR A 538 -3.47 -29.05 24.21
C THR A 538 -3.11 -29.77 22.91
N HIS A 539 -3.90 -29.51 21.87
CA HIS A 539 -3.67 -30.04 20.53
C HIS A 539 -3.28 -28.92 19.56
N LEU A 540 -2.31 -29.21 18.69
CA LEU A 540 -1.85 -28.32 17.63
C LEU A 540 -2.47 -28.75 16.29
N TYR A 541 -3.22 -27.84 15.66
CA TYR A 541 -3.89 -28.09 14.38
C TYR A 541 -3.19 -27.33 13.25
N LEU A 542 -2.86 -28.02 12.16
CA LEU A 542 -2.31 -27.42 10.93
C LEU A 542 -3.44 -27.30 9.91
N ASN A 543 -3.65 -26.12 9.36
CA ASN A 543 -4.70 -25.91 8.35
C ASN A 543 -4.21 -26.36 6.95
N GLN A 544 -5.10 -26.99 6.18
CA GLN A 544 -4.80 -27.50 4.82
C GLN A 544 -4.55 -26.41 3.78
N ASP A 545 -5.02 -25.19 4.04
CA ASP A 545 -4.92 -24.04 3.13
C ASP A 545 -3.59 -23.27 3.26
N GLY A 546 -2.63 -23.86 3.98
CA GLY A 546 -1.33 -23.25 4.28
C GLY A 546 -1.36 -22.26 5.44
N SER A 547 -2.52 -21.98 6.05
CA SER A 547 -2.59 -21.00 7.13
C SER A 547 -2.05 -21.49 8.46
N THR A 548 -1.71 -20.50 9.30
CA THR A 548 -0.97 -20.69 10.54
C THR A 548 -1.67 -21.66 11.49
N SER A 549 -0.89 -22.50 12.17
CA SER A 549 -1.42 -23.44 13.16
C SER A 549 -2.06 -22.72 14.36
N GLU A 550 -3.15 -23.29 14.87
CA GLU A 550 -3.88 -22.78 16.04
C GLU A 550 -3.77 -23.79 17.19
N LEU A 551 -3.42 -23.30 18.39
CA LEU A 551 -3.57 -24.08 19.61
C LEU A 551 -5.04 -24.09 20.01
N LYS A 552 -5.67 -25.26 19.96
CA LYS A 552 -7.01 -25.42 20.52
C LYS A 552 -6.89 -26.15 21.84
N LYS A 553 -7.12 -25.42 22.93
CA LYS A 553 -7.61 -26.05 24.16
C LYS A 553 -9.01 -26.56 23.87
N GLN A 554 -9.27 -27.85 24.02
CA GLN A 554 -10.63 -28.37 23.94
C GLN A 554 -11.44 -27.75 25.08
N TYR A 555 -12.22 -26.71 24.77
CA TYR A 555 -12.94 -25.89 25.76
C TYR A 555 -14.04 -26.64 26.55
N GLN A 556 -14.19 -27.96 26.38
CA GLN A 556 -15.26 -28.74 26.98
C GLN A 556 -14.91 -30.18 27.38
N MET A 557 -13.66 -30.66 27.28
CA MET A 557 -13.29 -32.02 27.72
C MET A 557 -12.08 -32.05 28.66
N SER A 558 -12.16 -32.90 29.69
CA SER A 558 -11.11 -33.21 30.66
C SER A 558 -9.83 -33.71 29.97
N ARG A 559 -8.67 -33.56 30.65
CA ARG A 559 -7.38 -34.17 30.28
C ARG A 559 -7.57 -35.58 29.69
N GLN A 560 -7.07 -35.79 28.48
CA GLN A 560 -7.13 -37.08 27.78
C GLN A 560 -5.95 -37.94 28.20
N TYR A 561 -6.18 -39.05 28.90
CA TYR A 561 -5.10 -39.93 29.36
C TYR A 561 -4.80 -41.05 28.34
N PHE A 562 -3.55 -41.50 28.29
CA PHE A 562 -3.10 -42.59 27.42
C PHE A 562 -2.58 -43.77 28.23
N THR A 563 -2.73 -44.97 27.66
CA THR A 563 -2.16 -46.22 28.19
C THR A 563 -1.36 -46.92 27.10
N PHE A 564 -0.34 -47.71 27.49
CA PHE A 564 0.47 -48.48 26.54
C PHE A 564 0.09 -49.96 26.60
N ASN A 565 -0.42 -50.52 25.50
CA ASN A 565 -0.88 -51.91 25.44
C ASN A 565 0.26 -52.93 25.16
N GLY A 566 1.51 -52.47 25.09
CA GLY A 566 2.69 -53.27 24.72
C GLY A 566 3.12 -53.11 23.25
N ILE A 567 2.27 -52.54 22.40
CA ILE A 567 2.53 -52.30 20.97
C ILE A 567 2.39 -50.81 20.64
N ASN A 568 1.25 -50.20 21.02
CA ASN A 568 0.92 -48.80 20.71
C ASN A 568 0.36 -48.07 21.93
N LEU A 569 0.43 -46.73 21.90
CA LEU A 569 -0.32 -45.87 22.81
C LEU A 569 -1.79 -45.81 22.39
N GLU A 570 -2.69 -46.01 23.35
CA GLU A 570 -4.14 -45.90 23.17
C GLU A 570 -4.74 -44.85 24.11
N LEU A 571 -5.77 -44.15 23.64
CA LEU A 571 -6.58 -43.26 24.47
C LEU A 571 -7.35 -44.09 25.52
N CYS A 572 -7.25 -43.69 26.79
CA CYS A 572 -8.00 -44.27 27.89
C CYS A 572 -9.25 -43.43 28.20
N SER A 573 -10.41 -44.06 28.10
CA SER A 573 -11.72 -43.40 28.15
C SER A 573 -12.17 -43.04 29.57
N GLN A 574 -11.65 -43.73 30.58
CA GLN A 574 -12.11 -43.66 31.99
C GLN A 574 -10.96 -43.58 33.02
N CYS A 575 -9.74 -43.25 32.62
CA CYS A 575 -8.60 -43.14 33.54
C CYS A 575 -8.63 -41.82 34.34
N GLN A 576 -8.36 -41.87 35.65
CA GLN A 576 -8.34 -40.70 36.56
C GLN A 576 -6.91 -40.35 37.07
N GLU A 577 -5.91 -40.30 36.18
CA GLU A 577 -4.46 -40.15 36.46
C GLU A 577 -3.73 -41.45 36.85
N SER A 578 -2.83 -41.93 35.96
CA SER A 578 -1.86 -42.99 36.28
C SER A 578 -0.73 -43.06 35.25
N SER A 579 0.34 -43.82 35.53
CA SER A 579 1.39 -44.14 34.56
C SER A 579 0.86 -44.93 33.34
N LEU A 580 1.62 -44.90 32.24
CA LEU A 580 1.35 -45.67 31.01
C LEU A 580 1.18 -47.19 31.22
N THR A 581 1.71 -47.72 32.33
CA THR A 581 1.82 -49.15 32.63
C THR A 581 0.87 -49.63 33.75
N ASN A 582 -0.08 -48.81 34.20
CA ASN A 582 -0.99 -49.22 35.28
C ASN A 582 -2.02 -50.26 34.80
N GLN A 583 -1.79 -51.52 35.19
CA GLN A 583 -2.62 -52.68 34.83
C GLN A 583 -4.11 -52.51 35.19
N ASN A 584 -4.43 -51.83 36.30
CA ASN A 584 -5.81 -51.65 36.75
C ASN A 584 -6.61 -50.74 35.81
N ASN A 585 -5.96 -49.69 35.30
CA ASN A 585 -6.58 -48.74 34.37
C ASN A 585 -6.72 -49.33 32.97
N ILE A 586 -5.74 -50.11 32.51
CA ILE A 586 -5.84 -50.90 31.27
C ILE A 586 -7.04 -51.86 31.37
N ASN A 587 -7.19 -52.56 32.50
CA ASN A 587 -8.31 -53.47 32.72
C ASN A 587 -9.68 -52.76 32.81
N GLN A 588 -9.74 -51.57 33.44
CA GLN A 588 -10.95 -50.75 33.49
C GLN A 588 -11.36 -50.21 32.13
N ASP A 589 -10.40 -49.72 31.33
CA ASP A 589 -10.67 -49.22 29.98
C ASP A 589 -11.09 -50.36 29.03
N ILE A 590 -10.48 -51.55 29.15
CA ILE A 590 -10.93 -52.75 28.44
C ILE A 590 -12.35 -53.14 28.85
N ALA A 591 -12.66 -53.14 30.15
CA ALA A 591 -14.01 -53.46 30.64
C ALA A 591 -15.08 -52.46 30.15
N TYR A 592 -14.73 -51.17 30.08
CA TYR A 592 -15.59 -50.11 29.55
C TYR A 592 -15.76 -50.20 28.03
N LYS A 593 -14.67 -50.42 27.27
CA LYS A 593 -14.71 -50.69 25.82
C LYS A 593 -15.51 -51.95 25.48
N GLN A 594 -15.61 -52.92 26.40
CA GLN A 594 -16.46 -54.12 26.28
C GLN A 594 -17.91 -53.89 26.74
N GLU A 595 -18.22 -52.79 27.43
CA GLU A 595 -19.57 -52.48 27.95
C GLU A 595 -20.56 -52.18 26.80
N SER A 596 -20.08 -51.61 25.71
CA SER A 596 -20.83 -51.46 24.45
C SER A 596 -21.16 -52.81 23.78
N PHE A 597 -20.34 -53.85 24.01
CA PHE A 597 -20.61 -55.22 23.55
C PHE A 597 -21.61 -55.95 24.45
N LYS A 598 -21.63 -55.67 25.76
CA LYS A 598 -22.67 -56.17 26.69
C LYS A 598 -24.07 -55.61 26.41
N LYS A 599 -24.16 -54.49 25.66
CA LYS A 599 -25.44 -53.88 25.23
C LYS A 599 -26.11 -54.59 24.05
N PHE A 600 -25.44 -55.57 23.41
CA PHE A 600 -26.07 -56.45 22.41
C PHE A 600 -26.83 -57.60 23.09
N CYS A 601 -27.96 -57.25 23.72
CA CYS A 601 -29.13 -58.09 24.01
C CYS A 601 -28.89 -59.49 24.61
N PHE A 602 -29.05 -59.64 25.92
CA PHE A 602 -29.53 -60.89 26.51
C PHE A 602 -30.37 -60.65 27.78
N SER A 603 -31.68 -60.41 27.61
CA SER A 603 -32.71 -61.03 28.44
C SER A 603 -34.08 -60.86 27.78
N GLU A 604 -34.84 -61.95 27.68
CA GLU A 604 -36.02 -62.14 26.83
C GLU A 604 -37.30 -61.39 27.28
N SER A 605 -37.23 -60.26 28.00
CA SER A 605 -38.43 -59.72 28.67
C SER A 605 -38.74 -58.23 28.56
N SER A 606 -38.04 -57.43 27.73
CA SER A 606 -38.50 -56.06 27.46
C SER A 606 -37.92 -55.47 26.17
N LEU A 607 -38.67 -55.61 25.06
CA LEU A 607 -38.31 -55.08 23.74
C LEU A 607 -38.44 -53.55 23.61
N ASP A 608 -39.03 -52.85 24.57
CA ASP A 608 -39.34 -51.40 24.44
C ASP A 608 -38.25 -50.45 24.94
N GLN A 609 -37.04 -50.93 25.30
CA GLN A 609 -35.97 -50.06 25.82
C GLN A 609 -34.59 -50.28 25.19
N CYS A 610 -34.50 -50.92 24.01
CA CYS A 610 -33.19 -51.21 23.40
C CYS A 610 -32.60 -50.08 22.56
N TYR A 611 -33.35 -49.01 22.26
CA TYR A 611 -32.84 -47.92 21.42
C TYR A 611 -33.16 -46.56 22.02
N ILE A 612 -32.12 -45.83 22.42
CA ILE A 612 -32.22 -44.40 22.73
C ILE A 612 -32.42 -43.68 21.39
N CYS A 613 -33.50 -42.90 21.29
CA CYS A 613 -33.70 -42.03 20.14
C CYS A 613 -32.62 -40.96 20.10
N ASN A 614 -31.72 -41.02 19.12
CA ASN A 614 -30.68 -40.02 18.92
C ASN A 614 -31.13 -38.86 18.01
N ILE A 615 -32.41 -38.80 17.62
CA ILE A 615 -32.95 -37.69 16.84
C ILE A 615 -33.37 -36.59 17.82
N GLN A 616 -32.66 -35.47 17.76
CA GLN A 616 -32.83 -34.34 18.68
C GLN A 616 -34.29 -33.84 18.64
N TYR A 617 -34.88 -33.62 19.82
CA TYR A 617 -36.26 -33.14 20.00
C TYR A 617 -37.35 -34.08 19.46
N CYS A 618 -37.01 -35.34 19.17
CA CYS A 618 -37.98 -36.37 18.82
C CYS A 618 -38.64 -36.94 20.08
N LYS A 619 -39.98 -36.91 20.11
CA LYS A 619 -40.80 -37.47 21.19
C LYS A 619 -41.11 -38.94 20.96
N VAL A 620 -41.34 -39.35 19.72
CA VAL A 620 -41.60 -40.74 19.33
C VAL A 620 -40.77 -41.07 18.10
N CYS A 621 -39.90 -42.08 18.18
CA CYS A 621 -39.04 -42.50 17.08
C CYS A 621 -39.25 -43.97 16.73
N VAL A 622 -39.00 -44.30 15.47
CA VAL A 622 -39.00 -45.69 14.98
C VAL A 622 -37.72 -45.93 14.19
N VAL A 623 -37.17 -47.13 14.32
CA VAL A 623 -36.00 -47.58 13.56
C VAL A 623 -36.50 -48.39 12.36
N LEU A 624 -36.31 -47.86 11.15
CA LEU A 624 -36.48 -48.61 9.91
C LEU A 624 -35.14 -49.29 9.57
N ILE A 625 -35.19 -50.32 8.70
CA ILE A 625 -34.00 -51.09 8.28
C ILE A 625 -32.89 -50.19 7.71
N THR A 626 -33.23 -49.02 7.17
CA THR A 626 -32.30 -48.10 6.52
C THR A 626 -31.95 -46.84 7.33
N LYS A 627 -32.78 -46.43 8.30
CA LYS A 627 -32.57 -45.21 9.11
C LYS A 627 -33.48 -45.17 10.34
N GLN A 628 -33.05 -44.43 11.38
CA GLN A 628 -33.97 -43.97 12.42
C GLN A 628 -34.80 -42.80 11.86
N VAL A 629 -36.09 -42.79 12.14
CA VAL A 629 -37.04 -41.74 11.72
C VAL A 629 -37.86 -41.28 12.90
N CYS A 630 -38.07 -39.97 13.00
CA CYS A 630 -38.97 -39.43 14.01
C CYS A 630 -40.41 -39.48 13.52
N LEU A 631 -41.33 -39.97 14.34
CA LEU A 631 -42.76 -39.98 14.06
C LEU A 631 -43.50 -38.81 14.72
N SER A 632 -42.98 -38.31 15.84
CA SER A 632 -43.57 -37.16 16.51
C SER A 632 -42.50 -36.38 17.27
N CYS A 633 -42.58 -35.06 17.22
CA CYS A 633 -41.65 -34.18 17.91
C CYS A 633 -42.12 -33.80 19.32
N GLN A 634 -41.19 -33.35 20.15
CA GLN A 634 -41.46 -32.73 21.44
C GLN A 634 -42.17 -31.39 21.24
N ASP A 635 -42.87 -30.90 22.27
CA ASP A 635 -43.68 -29.69 22.16
C ASP A 635 -42.82 -28.50 21.67
N MET A 636 -43.40 -27.65 20.81
CA MET A 636 -42.72 -26.55 20.09
C MET A 636 -41.74 -26.97 18.98
N HIS A 637 -41.82 -28.20 18.48
CA HIS A 637 -41.08 -28.66 17.29
C HIS A 637 -42.03 -29.32 16.29
N ILE A 638 -41.79 -29.13 14.99
CA ILE A 638 -42.58 -29.69 13.88
C ILE A 638 -41.77 -30.75 13.14
N LEU A 639 -42.45 -31.83 12.75
CA LEU A 639 -41.84 -32.93 12.02
C LEU A 639 -41.69 -32.55 10.55
N ASN A 640 -40.45 -32.48 10.06
CA ASN A 640 -40.12 -32.19 8.67
C ASN A 640 -39.10 -33.21 8.17
N ASP A 641 -39.45 -34.00 7.14
CA ASP A 641 -38.62 -35.07 6.58
C ASP A 641 -37.97 -35.99 7.64
N ASP A 642 -38.80 -36.56 8.52
CA ASP A 642 -38.42 -37.47 9.60
C ASP A 642 -37.53 -36.87 10.71
N HIS A 643 -37.32 -35.54 10.72
CA HIS A 643 -36.56 -34.81 11.74
C HIS A 643 -37.43 -33.76 12.45
N CYS A 644 -37.09 -33.44 13.70
CA CYS A 644 -37.80 -32.43 14.48
C CYS A 644 -37.08 -31.09 14.42
N THR A 645 -37.73 -30.10 13.81
CA THR A 645 -37.24 -28.73 13.73
C THR A 645 -38.04 -27.83 14.66
N MET A 646 -37.36 -26.91 15.35
CA MET A 646 -38.00 -26.01 16.30
C MET A 646 -38.99 -25.09 15.58
N PHE A 647 -40.14 -24.88 16.21
CA PHE A 647 -41.14 -23.89 15.82
C PHE A 647 -40.49 -22.50 16.01
N SER A 648 -39.82 -21.99 14.98
CA SER A 648 -39.33 -20.62 14.98
C SER A 648 -40.52 -19.68 14.78
N LEU A 649 -41.33 -19.50 15.82
CA LEU A 649 -42.00 -18.20 16.00
C LEU A 649 -40.86 -17.21 16.14
N GLY A 650 -40.68 -16.37 15.12
CA GLY A 650 -39.66 -15.34 15.05
C GLY A 650 -39.69 -14.45 16.29
N LYS A 651 -38.99 -14.87 17.33
CA LYS A 651 -38.55 -14.00 18.40
C LYS A 651 -37.34 -13.26 17.85
N ILE A 652 -37.63 -12.07 17.37
CA ILE A 652 -36.70 -10.97 17.22
C ILE A 652 -35.93 -10.87 18.54
N GLU A 653 -34.67 -11.29 18.56
CA GLU A 653 -33.73 -10.71 19.50
C GLU A 653 -33.71 -9.20 19.23
N GLU A 654 -34.05 -8.45 20.27
CA GLU A 654 -34.38 -7.04 20.25
C GLU A 654 -33.34 -6.19 19.52
N ASN A 655 -33.84 -5.32 18.64
CA ASN A 655 -33.22 -4.08 18.17
C ASN A 655 -31.79 -4.19 17.62
N ASN A 656 -31.59 -4.57 16.35
CA ASN A 656 -30.58 -4.00 15.43
C ASN A 656 -30.60 -4.66 14.04
N CYS A 657 -31.44 -4.18 13.12
CA CYS A 657 -31.21 -4.45 11.70
C CYS A 657 -30.20 -3.41 11.18
N LEU A 658 -28.93 -3.82 11.07
CA LEU A 658 -27.83 -2.98 10.60
C LEU A 658 -27.53 -3.26 9.14
N SER A 659 -27.36 -2.21 8.33
CA SER A 659 -26.85 -2.32 6.95
C SER A 659 -25.70 -3.34 6.87
N PRO A 660 -25.77 -4.33 5.96
CA PRO A 660 -26.72 -4.42 4.84
C PRO A 660 -28.11 -4.98 5.19
N TYR A 661 -28.41 -5.28 6.45
CA TYR A 661 -29.72 -5.76 6.89
C TYR A 661 -30.71 -4.61 7.15
N TYR A 662 -31.99 -4.83 6.90
CA TYR A 662 -33.08 -3.86 7.10
C TYR A 662 -34.29 -4.51 7.78
N ILE A 663 -35.19 -3.68 8.32
CA ILE A 663 -36.45 -4.13 8.95
C ILE A 663 -37.48 -4.39 7.85
N SER A 664 -37.95 -5.63 7.74
CA SER A 664 -39.03 -6.02 6.82
C SER A 664 -40.41 -5.56 7.31
N SER A 665 -41.38 -5.62 6.42
CA SER A 665 -42.82 -5.47 6.66
C SER A 665 -43.36 -6.36 7.79
N THR A 666 -42.72 -7.50 8.04
CA THR A 666 -43.04 -8.44 9.14
C THR A 666 -42.34 -8.10 10.46
N LYS A 667 -41.52 -7.03 10.49
CA LYS A 667 -40.63 -6.63 11.60
C LYS A 667 -39.43 -7.56 11.84
N GLU A 668 -39.02 -8.32 10.83
CA GLU A 668 -37.83 -9.18 10.88
C GLU A 668 -36.61 -8.44 10.30
N CYS A 669 -35.39 -8.82 10.71
CA CYS A 669 -34.18 -8.32 10.07
C CYS A 669 -33.82 -9.17 8.86
N LYS A 670 -33.97 -8.62 7.65
CA LYS A 670 -33.61 -9.30 6.39
C LYS A 670 -32.36 -8.69 5.77
N LEU A 671 -31.54 -9.51 5.12
CA LEU A 671 -30.39 -9.05 4.34
C LEU A 671 -30.89 -8.28 3.11
N CYS A 672 -30.28 -7.13 2.81
CA CYS A 672 -30.58 -6.44 1.56
C CYS A 672 -30.02 -7.18 0.36
N THR A 673 -30.90 -7.46 -0.59
CA THR A 673 -30.58 -8.14 -1.85
C THR A 673 -30.15 -7.19 -2.97
N ILE A 674 -30.32 -5.87 -2.80
CA ILE A 674 -29.98 -4.86 -3.81
C ILE A 674 -28.49 -4.55 -3.72
N GLU A 675 -27.74 -4.94 -4.75
CA GLU A 675 -26.31 -4.66 -4.83
C GLU A 675 -26.04 -3.15 -4.82
N ASN A 676 -24.98 -2.74 -4.12
CA ASN A 676 -24.58 -1.33 -3.96
C ASN A 676 -25.59 -0.43 -3.21
N CYS A 677 -26.63 -1.00 -2.60
CA CYS A 677 -27.47 -0.27 -1.66
C CYS A 677 -26.86 -0.24 -0.24
N ILE A 678 -26.93 0.92 0.43
CA ILE A 678 -26.52 1.11 1.83
C ILE A 678 -27.70 0.95 2.79
N TYR A 679 -28.88 1.50 2.47
CA TYR A 679 -30.06 1.42 3.34
C TYR A 679 -31.27 0.92 2.56
N CYS A 680 -31.72 -0.30 2.84
CA CYS A 680 -32.88 -0.91 2.18
C CYS A 680 -34.13 -0.78 3.04
N PHE A 681 -35.29 -0.84 2.39
CA PHE A 681 -36.59 -0.79 3.06
C PHE A 681 -37.62 -1.54 2.22
N GLU A 682 -38.74 -1.92 2.83
CA GLU A 682 -39.88 -2.52 2.12
C GLU A 682 -40.99 -1.47 1.95
N TYR A 683 -41.68 -1.50 0.82
CA TYR A 683 -42.84 -0.65 0.53
C TYR A 683 -43.88 -1.40 -0.32
N VAL A 684 -45.13 -0.97 -0.23
CA VAL A 684 -46.23 -1.51 -1.06
C VAL A 684 -46.35 -0.69 -2.34
N VAL A 685 -46.32 -1.36 -3.50
CA VAL A 685 -46.30 -0.70 -4.83
C VAL A 685 -47.52 0.21 -5.04
N ASP A 686 -48.71 -0.32 -4.71
CA ASP A 686 -49.98 0.37 -4.90
C ASP A 686 -50.23 1.47 -3.87
N ASN A 687 -49.48 1.47 -2.76
CA ASN A 687 -49.61 2.45 -1.70
C ASN A 687 -48.26 2.76 -1.04
N LEU A 688 -47.53 3.72 -1.61
CA LEU A 688 -46.22 4.17 -1.11
C LEU A 688 -46.27 4.74 0.33
N THR A 689 -47.47 5.00 0.88
CA THR A 689 -47.60 5.39 2.29
C THR A 689 -47.40 4.20 3.26
N LEU A 690 -47.48 2.97 2.76
CA LEU A 690 -47.15 1.75 3.50
C LEU A 690 -45.67 1.40 3.23
N THR A 691 -44.80 1.77 4.18
CA THR A 691 -43.36 1.56 4.07
C THR A 691 -42.70 1.39 5.44
N THR A 692 -41.64 0.57 5.50
CA THR A 692 -40.89 0.32 6.73
C THR A 692 -40.03 1.50 7.17
N LEU A 693 -39.94 2.56 6.35
CA LEU A 693 -39.30 3.82 6.71
C LEU A 693 -40.09 4.62 7.76
N GLN A 694 -41.37 4.31 8.00
CA GLN A 694 -42.15 4.95 9.06
C GLN A 694 -41.84 4.33 10.43
N LYS A 695 -41.55 5.17 11.44
CA LYS A 695 -41.15 4.73 12.79
C LYS A 695 -42.10 3.69 13.42
N ASN A 696 -43.40 3.82 13.16
CA ASN A 696 -44.46 2.98 13.74
C ASN A 696 -45.28 2.29 12.64
N PHE A 697 -44.64 1.85 11.55
CA PHE A 697 -45.37 1.13 10.51
C PHE A 697 -46.06 -0.12 11.10
N GLN A 698 -47.31 -0.34 10.70
CA GLN A 698 -48.02 -1.58 11.01
C GLN A 698 -47.49 -2.69 10.11
N GLN A 699 -47.51 -3.94 10.57
CA GLN A 699 -47.16 -5.06 9.70
C GLN A 699 -48.05 -5.02 8.45
N PHE A 700 -47.46 -5.18 7.27
CA PHE A 700 -48.22 -5.16 6.02
C PHE A 700 -49.06 -6.44 5.91
N ASN A 701 -50.13 -6.41 5.13
CA ASN A 701 -50.95 -7.61 4.93
C ASN A 701 -50.21 -8.58 4.01
N GLY A 702 -50.39 -9.89 4.23
CA GLY A 702 -49.74 -10.92 3.42
C GLY A 702 -50.12 -10.91 1.93
N ASP A 703 -51.20 -10.21 1.56
CA ASP A 703 -51.71 -10.08 0.19
C ASP A 703 -51.20 -8.81 -0.52
N ASP A 704 -50.44 -7.94 0.14
CA ASP A 704 -49.89 -6.72 -0.46
C ASP A 704 -48.71 -7.03 -1.39
N ASP A 705 -48.58 -6.32 -2.53
CA ASP A 705 -47.39 -6.41 -3.40
C ASP A 705 -46.22 -5.62 -2.78
N ILE A 706 -45.39 -6.35 -2.02
CA ILE A 706 -44.26 -5.81 -1.26
C ILE A 706 -42.99 -5.86 -2.11
N GLN A 707 -42.38 -4.70 -2.32
CA GLN A 707 -41.10 -4.56 -3.01
C GLN A 707 -40.01 -4.03 -2.07
N VAL A 708 -38.75 -4.38 -2.37
CA VAL A 708 -37.57 -3.87 -1.65
C VAL A 708 -37.02 -2.66 -2.40
N GLY A 709 -36.93 -1.53 -1.71
CA GLY A 709 -36.36 -0.28 -2.22
C GLY A 709 -35.01 0.05 -1.58
N CYS A 710 -34.27 0.96 -2.21
CA CYS A 710 -33.03 1.52 -1.67
C CYS A 710 -33.18 3.01 -1.34
N ALA A 711 -33.02 3.38 -0.07
CA ALA A 711 -33.07 4.76 0.41
C ALA A 711 -31.75 5.52 0.15
N MET A 712 -30.63 4.80 0.01
CA MET A 712 -29.32 5.39 -0.29
C MET A 712 -28.40 4.35 -0.94
N CYS A 713 -27.98 4.59 -2.18
CA CYS A 713 -26.92 3.79 -2.82
C CYS A 713 -25.52 4.27 -2.41
N LYS A 714 -24.49 3.47 -2.70
CA LYS A 714 -23.08 3.90 -2.66
C LYS A 714 -22.85 5.10 -3.57
N ASP A 715 -21.86 5.93 -3.24
CA ASP A 715 -21.54 7.11 -4.06
C ASP A 715 -21.26 6.72 -5.51
N GLY A 716 -21.82 7.49 -6.46
CA GLY A 716 -21.77 7.19 -7.89
C GLY A 716 -22.84 6.22 -8.41
N TYR A 717 -23.79 5.81 -7.55
CA TYR A 717 -24.95 5.00 -7.93
C TYR A 717 -26.27 5.74 -7.63
N VAL A 718 -27.28 5.50 -8.47
CA VAL A 718 -28.65 6.03 -8.35
C VAL A 718 -29.62 4.86 -8.31
N PHE A 719 -30.54 4.86 -7.34
CA PHE A 719 -31.58 3.83 -7.28
C PHE A 719 -32.66 4.10 -8.33
N ASP A 720 -32.98 3.12 -9.17
CA ASP A 720 -34.07 3.20 -10.14
C ASP A 720 -35.20 2.25 -9.75
N PHE A 721 -36.31 2.83 -9.31
CA PHE A 721 -37.48 2.08 -8.85
C PHE A 721 -38.19 1.27 -9.95
N ARG A 722 -37.90 1.52 -11.24
CA ARG A 722 -38.50 0.77 -12.35
C ARG A 722 -37.85 -0.59 -12.55
N ILE A 723 -36.59 -0.73 -12.14
CA ILE A 723 -35.78 -1.94 -12.29
C ILE A 723 -35.29 -2.50 -10.95
N ASN A 724 -35.60 -1.84 -9.84
CA ASN A 724 -35.25 -2.24 -8.48
C ASN A 724 -33.74 -2.45 -8.24
N LEU A 725 -32.90 -1.65 -8.88
CA LEU A 725 -31.42 -1.74 -8.77
C LEU A 725 -30.78 -0.37 -8.54
N CYS A 726 -29.65 -0.35 -7.82
CA CYS A 726 -28.73 0.78 -7.80
C CYS A 726 -27.86 0.75 -9.06
N VAL A 727 -28.11 1.66 -10.00
CA VAL A 727 -27.37 1.74 -11.27
C VAL A 727 -26.22 2.72 -11.13
N LYS A 728 -25.05 2.35 -11.65
CA LYS A 728 -23.89 3.25 -11.73
C LYS A 728 -24.17 4.35 -12.74
N GLN A 729 -24.70 5.48 -12.27
CA GLN A 729 -24.87 6.69 -13.06
C GLN A 729 -24.65 7.92 -12.17
N THR A 730 -24.20 9.01 -12.77
CA THR A 730 -24.22 10.32 -12.12
C THR A 730 -25.62 10.93 -12.23
N PRO A 731 -26.10 11.68 -11.22
CA PRO A 731 -27.38 12.36 -11.32
C PRO A 731 -27.49 13.27 -12.55
N LYS A 732 -28.63 13.24 -13.27
CA LYS A 732 -28.85 14.10 -14.45
C LYS A 732 -29.19 15.54 -14.06
N ILE A 733 -29.68 15.74 -12.84
CA ILE A 733 -30.00 17.06 -12.30
C ILE A 733 -28.70 17.81 -12.03
N GLU A 734 -28.50 18.96 -12.68
CA GLU A 734 -27.30 19.78 -12.51
C GLU A 734 -27.10 20.13 -11.03
N SER A 735 -25.87 20.00 -10.54
CA SER A 735 -25.51 20.23 -9.11
C SER A 735 -26.08 19.22 -8.12
N CYS A 736 -26.70 18.12 -8.58
CA CYS A 736 -27.11 17.03 -7.70
C CYS A 736 -25.97 16.03 -7.49
N LEU A 737 -25.67 15.70 -6.23
CA LEU A 737 -24.70 14.66 -5.82
C LEU A 737 -25.34 13.30 -5.62
N ARG A 738 -26.60 13.26 -5.15
CA ARG A 738 -27.33 12.02 -4.87
C ARG A 738 -28.78 12.14 -5.31
N SER A 739 -29.26 11.19 -6.08
CA SER A 739 -30.65 11.14 -6.56
C SER A 739 -31.21 9.72 -6.56
N TYR A 740 -32.50 9.61 -6.85
CA TYR A 740 -33.18 8.37 -7.24
C TYR A 740 -34.13 8.63 -8.42
N ILE A 741 -34.50 7.58 -9.15
CA ILE A 741 -35.49 7.64 -10.23
C ILE A 741 -36.78 6.98 -9.74
N ASN A 742 -37.88 7.74 -9.66
CA ASN A 742 -39.17 7.23 -9.18
C ASN A 742 -39.84 6.28 -10.19
N ASN A 743 -40.98 5.70 -9.79
CA ASN A 743 -41.77 4.77 -10.65
C ASN A 743 -42.16 5.37 -12.01
N GLU A 744 -42.30 6.69 -12.10
CA GLU A 744 -42.65 7.42 -13.34
C GLU A 744 -41.43 7.68 -14.24
N GLY A 745 -40.22 7.30 -13.82
CA GLY A 745 -38.98 7.55 -14.55
C GLY A 745 -38.43 8.97 -14.37
N THR A 746 -38.97 9.75 -13.43
CA THR A 746 -38.47 11.08 -13.08
C THR A 746 -37.38 10.99 -12.03
N GLU A 747 -36.27 11.68 -12.27
CA GLU A 747 -35.18 11.74 -11.32
C GLU A 747 -35.48 12.80 -10.24
N LYS A 748 -35.20 12.47 -8.98
CA LYS A 748 -35.38 13.35 -7.82
C LYS A 748 -34.07 13.52 -7.08
N CYS A 749 -33.65 14.77 -6.89
CA CYS A 749 -32.43 15.07 -6.16
C CYS A 749 -32.66 15.01 -4.65
N THR A 750 -31.75 14.32 -3.97
CA THR A 750 -31.72 14.16 -2.50
C THR A 750 -30.51 14.84 -1.85
N LEU A 751 -29.47 15.18 -2.59
CA LEU A 751 -28.31 15.94 -2.09
C LEU A 751 -27.77 16.86 -3.19
N SER A 752 -27.56 18.14 -2.89
CA SER A 752 -27.02 19.15 -3.83
C SER A 752 -25.64 19.69 -3.44
N THR A 753 -24.81 20.02 -4.42
CA THR A 753 -23.54 20.78 -4.27
C THR A 753 -23.76 22.27 -4.10
N LYS A 754 -24.82 22.83 -4.69
CA LYS A 754 -25.18 24.24 -4.58
C LYS A 754 -25.82 24.47 -3.22
N SER A 755 -25.47 25.58 -2.57
CA SER A 755 -26.09 26.06 -1.33
C SER A 755 -27.49 26.64 -1.59
N ASP A 756 -28.32 25.86 -2.26
CA ASP A 756 -29.66 26.19 -2.70
C ASP A 756 -30.59 25.01 -2.40
N PHE A 757 -31.51 25.24 -1.45
CA PHE A 757 -32.50 24.25 -1.04
C PHE A 757 -33.64 24.06 -2.04
N SER A 758 -33.67 24.83 -3.13
CA SER A 758 -34.65 24.68 -4.21
C SER A 758 -34.41 23.41 -5.04
N ILE A 759 -33.15 22.94 -5.12
CA ILE A 759 -32.76 21.75 -5.90
C ILE A 759 -32.92 20.48 -5.06
N SER A 760 -32.52 20.55 -3.79
CA SER A 760 -32.57 19.44 -2.83
C SER A 760 -32.74 19.98 -1.43
N ARG A 761 -33.46 19.26 -0.57
CA ARG A 761 -33.58 19.62 0.85
C ARG A 761 -32.30 19.39 1.64
N GLU A 762 -31.31 18.69 1.08
CA GLU A 762 -30.00 18.46 1.68
C GLU A 762 -28.92 19.05 0.77
N ILE A 763 -27.95 19.74 1.40
CA ILE A 763 -26.83 20.39 0.71
C ILE A 763 -25.52 20.10 1.44
N VAL A 764 -24.41 20.25 0.73
CA VAL A 764 -23.04 20.26 1.30
C VAL A 764 -22.55 21.69 1.52
N ASN A 765 -21.36 21.85 2.13
CA ASN A 765 -20.75 23.15 2.45
C ASN A 765 -21.58 23.98 3.43
N CYS A 766 -22.09 23.32 4.46
CA CYS A 766 -22.97 23.95 5.44
C CYS A 766 -22.27 24.76 6.53
N GLU A 767 -20.93 24.84 6.48
CA GLU A 767 -20.13 25.58 7.47
C GLU A 767 -20.49 27.05 7.53
N GLN A 768 -20.95 27.61 6.41
CA GLN A 768 -21.44 28.99 6.32
C GLN A 768 -22.75 29.23 7.10
N PHE A 769 -23.52 28.17 7.37
CA PHE A 769 -24.81 28.25 8.07
C PHE A 769 -24.74 27.69 9.49
N ILE A 770 -23.99 26.61 9.71
CA ILE A 770 -23.80 25.95 11.00
C ILE A 770 -22.31 25.65 11.16
N SER A 771 -21.69 26.20 12.21
CA SER A 771 -20.26 25.98 12.48
C SER A 771 -19.92 24.49 12.59
N ASN A 772 -18.80 24.08 11.99
CA ASN A 772 -18.32 22.69 11.92
C ASN A 772 -19.26 21.71 11.21
N CYS A 773 -20.28 22.17 10.49
CA CYS A 773 -21.19 21.33 9.74
C CYS A 773 -20.78 21.17 8.27
N LEU A 774 -20.49 19.95 7.83
CA LEU A 774 -20.15 19.65 6.45
C LEU A 774 -21.40 19.52 5.57
N GLN A 775 -22.45 18.89 6.10
CA GLN A 775 -23.69 18.59 5.38
C GLN A 775 -24.90 18.86 6.26
N CYS A 776 -25.91 19.54 5.71
CA CYS A 776 -27.10 19.97 6.42
C CYS A 776 -28.34 19.81 5.56
N PHE A 777 -29.50 19.73 6.21
CA PHE A 777 -30.79 19.62 5.57
C PHE A 777 -31.79 20.64 6.11
N LEU A 778 -32.71 21.03 5.22
CA LEU A 778 -33.83 21.90 5.52
C LEU A 778 -35.07 21.04 5.78
N THR A 779 -35.58 21.10 7.01
CA THR A 779 -36.83 20.45 7.42
C THR A 779 -38.05 21.05 6.70
N VAL A 780 -39.20 20.36 6.76
CA VAL A 780 -40.48 20.90 6.24
C VAL A 780 -40.93 22.19 6.94
N GLN A 781 -40.48 22.42 8.18
CA GLN A 781 -40.70 23.66 8.93
C GLN A 781 -39.67 24.76 8.58
N SER A 782 -38.86 24.57 7.54
CA SER A 782 -37.78 25.48 7.13
C SER A 782 -36.71 25.70 8.22
N ILE A 783 -36.55 24.74 9.13
CA ILE A 783 -35.46 24.71 10.12
C ILE A 783 -34.28 23.98 9.50
N LEU A 784 -33.11 24.63 9.51
CA LEU A 784 -31.86 24.04 9.05
C LEU A 784 -31.20 23.21 10.16
N ARG A 785 -30.74 22.00 9.82
CA ARG A 785 -30.09 21.08 10.76
C ARG A 785 -28.89 20.41 10.13
N CYS A 786 -27.82 20.21 10.90
CA CYS A 786 -26.67 19.43 10.44
C CYS A 786 -26.99 17.93 10.39
N ILE A 787 -26.36 17.21 9.47
CA ILE A 787 -26.39 15.74 9.33
C ILE A 787 -24.99 15.16 9.48
N ILE A 788 -23.99 15.84 8.90
CA ILE A 788 -22.59 15.43 8.98
C ILE A 788 -21.76 16.61 9.48
N CYS A 789 -21.12 16.41 10.62
CA CYS A 789 -20.16 17.34 11.19
C CYS A 789 -18.73 17.04 10.75
N LYS A 790 -17.81 18.01 10.95
CA LYS A 790 -16.37 17.78 10.83
C LYS A 790 -15.90 16.71 11.80
N GLU A 791 -14.81 16.03 11.45
CA GLU A 791 -14.13 15.08 12.34
C GLU A 791 -13.86 15.72 13.71
N GLY A 792 -14.16 14.97 14.78
CA GLY A 792 -14.10 15.46 16.17
C GLY A 792 -15.39 16.09 16.68
N TYR A 793 -16.42 16.23 15.84
CA TYR A 793 -17.74 16.73 16.21
C TYR A 793 -18.84 15.71 15.85
N THR A 794 -19.95 15.74 16.61
CA THR A 794 -21.13 14.91 16.41
C THR A 794 -22.38 15.76 16.23
N THR A 795 -23.31 15.28 15.41
CA THR A 795 -24.58 15.95 15.19
C THR A 795 -25.51 15.74 16.39
N SER A 796 -25.98 16.83 16.99
CA SER A 796 -26.96 16.76 18.08
C SER A 796 -28.40 16.67 17.58
N ILE A 797 -29.21 15.78 18.17
CA ILE A 797 -30.64 15.66 17.87
C ILE A 797 -31.55 16.26 18.96
N THR A 798 -31.02 16.60 20.13
CA THR A 798 -31.76 17.25 21.24
C THR A 798 -31.78 18.77 21.08
N GLU A 799 -32.97 19.40 21.18
CA GLU A 799 -33.38 20.83 21.35
C GLU A 799 -32.50 22.02 20.90
N VAL A 800 -31.20 21.87 20.67
CA VAL A 800 -30.27 22.85 20.08
C VAL A 800 -30.11 22.58 18.57
N ASN A 801 -31.21 22.77 17.83
CA ASN A 801 -31.28 23.02 16.38
C ASN A 801 -30.42 22.17 15.40
N GLY A 802 -30.00 20.95 15.75
CA GLY A 802 -29.16 20.15 14.84
C GLY A 802 -27.73 20.68 14.69
N GLN A 803 -27.16 21.28 15.73
CA GLN A 803 -25.77 21.79 15.70
C GLN A 803 -24.73 20.68 15.87
N CYS A 804 -23.48 21.00 15.50
CA CYS A 804 -22.31 20.17 15.74
C CYS A 804 -21.72 20.43 17.13
N ILE A 805 -21.72 19.42 17.99
CA ILE A 805 -21.10 19.47 19.32
C ILE A 805 -19.83 18.61 19.35
N ILE A 806 -18.92 18.87 20.29
CA ILE A 806 -17.68 18.08 20.40
C ILE A 806 -18.03 16.62 20.70
N SER A 807 -17.44 15.72 19.94
CA SER A 807 -17.61 14.28 20.08
C SER A 807 -16.93 13.77 21.35
N GLN A 808 -17.60 12.86 22.08
CA GLN A 808 -17.05 12.21 23.28
C GLN A 808 -16.38 10.87 22.98
N LYS A 809 -16.67 10.27 21.81
CA LYS A 809 -16.10 8.96 21.43
C LYS A 809 -14.91 9.15 20.46
N PRO A 810 -13.73 8.57 20.76
CA PRO A 810 -12.57 8.64 19.87
C PRO A 810 -12.74 7.74 18.64
N ASN A 811 -11.87 7.93 17.64
CA ASN A 811 -11.69 7.03 16.48
C ASN A 811 -12.86 6.90 15.49
N GLN A 812 -13.83 7.82 15.53
CA GLN A 812 -14.93 7.92 14.58
C GLN A 812 -14.75 9.12 13.63
N ILE A 813 -15.20 8.96 12.38
CA ILE A 813 -15.20 10.01 11.35
C ILE A 813 -16.56 10.70 11.32
N ILE A 814 -17.65 9.92 11.25
CA ILE A 814 -19.03 10.44 11.32
C ILE A 814 -19.70 9.79 12.53
N SER A 815 -20.21 10.63 13.43
CA SER A 815 -21.05 10.21 14.53
C SER A 815 -22.27 11.12 14.63
N ILE A 816 -23.39 10.51 15.01
CA ILE A 816 -24.68 11.18 15.07
C ILE A 816 -25.36 10.76 16.37
N GLN A 817 -25.92 11.70 17.11
CA GLN A 817 -26.77 11.36 18.26
C GLN A 817 -28.05 10.67 17.79
N GLY A 818 -28.42 9.58 18.45
CA GLY A 818 -29.64 8.82 18.16
C GLY A 818 -30.22 8.20 19.43
N ASN A 819 -31.45 7.69 19.35
CA ASN A 819 -32.03 6.93 20.45
C ASN A 819 -31.22 5.64 20.65
N SER A 820 -30.65 5.43 21.83
CA SER A 820 -29.75 4.32 22.16
C SER A 820 -30.46 2.96 22.17
N TYR A 821 -31.78 2.93 22.41
CA TYR A 821 -32.60 1.72 22.37
C TYR A 821 -32.97 1.33 20.93
N LEU A 822 -33.43 2.29 20.12
CA LEU A 822 -33.83 2.07 18.73
C LEU A 822 -32.64 2.04 17.76
N LYS A 823 -31.48 2.59 18.18
CA LYS A 823 -30.25 2.80 17.40
C LYS A 823 -30.52 3.43 16.02
N ASP A 824 -31.35 4.46 16.02
CA ASP A 824 -31.95 5.12 14.85
C ASP A 824 -31.08 6.24 14.23
N ALA A 825 -29.87 6.47 14.72
CA ALA A 825 -28.99 7.55 14.23
C ALA A 825 -28.76 7.52 12.71
N TRP A 826 -28.77 6.34 12.09
CA TRP A 826 -28.62 6.18 10.64
C TRP A 826 -29.75 6.85 9.85
N MET A 827 -30.95 6.97 10.44
CA MET A 827 -32.10 7.60 9.79
C MET A 827 -31.84 9.07 9.47
N GLN A 828 -30.98 9.74 10.24
CA GLN A 828 -30.57 11.11 9.95
C GLN A 828 -29.91 11.25 8.56
N ARG A 829 -29.27 10.18 8.04
CA ARG A 829 -28.59 10.18 6.75
C ARG A 829 -29.50 9.99 5.54
N ILE A 830 -30.76 9.59 5.75
CA ILE A 830 -31.73 9.35 4.67
C ILE A 830 -32.91 10.32 4.72
N GLN A 831 -32.83 11.37 5.53
CA GLN A 831 -33.97 12.28 5.75
C GLN A 831 -34.42 13.04 4.51
N SER A 832 -33.49 13.42 3.64
CA SER A 832 -33.83 14.06 2.36
C SER A 832 -34.51 13.10 1.39
N PHE A 833 -34.06 11.84 1.37
CA PHE A 833 -34.75 10.78 0.66
C PHE A 833 -36.17 10.58 1.21
N MET A 834 -36.31 10.42 2.52
CA MET A 834 -37.64 10.25 3.14
C MET A 834 -38.55 11.46 2.89
N GLY A 835 -38.03 12.69 2.97
CA GLY A 835 -38.79 13.91 2.74
C GLY A 835 -39.20 14.14 1.27
N SER A 836 -38.53 13.50 0.31
CA SER A 836 -38.89 13.53 -1.11
C SER A 836 -39.76 12.34 -1.51
N PHE A 837 -39.53 11.16 -0.92
CA PHE A 837 -40.31 9.94 -1.15
C PHE A 837 -41.66 9.95 -0.42
N LEU A 838 -41.75 10.56 0.76
CA LEU A 838 -42.94 10.64 1.62
C LEU A 838 -43.28 12.10 2.00
N PRO A 839 -43.58 12.99 1.03
CA PRO A 839 -43.65 14.43 1.28
C PRO A 839 -44.71 14.85 2.33
N ASN A 840 -45.78 14.05 2.50
CA ASN A 840 -46.91 14.36 3.39
C ASN A 840 -46.98 13.50 4.66
N SER A 841 -46.15 12.46 4.78
CA SER A 841 -46.14 11.53 5.92
C SER A 841 -44.78 11.48 6.62
N TYR A 842 -43.82 12.27 6.16
CA TYR A 842 -42.50 12.38 6.78
C TYR A 842 -42.54 13.22 8.06
N PHE A 843 -42.66 12.55 9.19
CA PHE A 843 -42.30 13.11 10.49
C PHE A 843 -41.66 12.01 11.33
N TYR A 844 -40.35 12.14 11.59
CA TYR A 844 -39.70 11.34 12.62
C TYR A 844 -39.78 12.13 13.94
N PRO A 845 -40.76 11.87 14.83
CA PRO A 845 -40.85 12.58 16.08
C PRO A 845 -39.61 12.26 16.93
N LEU A 846 -38.98 13.33 17.42
CA LEU A 846 -37.94 13.25 18.43
C LEU A 846 -38.44 12.43 19.62
N SER A 847 -37.56 11.60 20.18
CA SER A 847 -37.84 10.98 21.48
C SER A 847 -38.10 12.11 22.48
N LEU A 848 -39.26 12.10 23.14
CA LEU A 848 -39.60 13.05 24.22
C LEU A 848 -38.69 12.86 25.45
N GLN A 849 -37.92 11.77 25.51
CA GLN A 849 -36.99 11.46 26.60
C GLN A 849 -35.54 11.72 26.14
N THR A 850 -34.96 12.82 26.62
CA THR A 850 -33.58 13.24 26.34
C THR A 850 -32.53 12.25 26.89
N TYR A 851 -32.85 11.49 27.94
CA TYR A 851 -31.94 10.51 28.57
C TYR A 851 -31.63 9.27 27.73
N GLN A 852 -32.36 9.05 26.63
CA GLN A 852 -32.13 7.90 25.73
C GLN A 852 -31.29 8.27 24.51
N ILE A 853 -30.73 9.48 24.46
CA ILE A 853 -30.00 9.96 23.29
C ILE A 853 -28.50 9.80 23.54
N GLU A 854 -27.86 8.95 22.76
CA GLU A 854 -26.42 8.70 22.83
C GLU A 854 -25.75 8.97 21.48
N GLU A 855 -24.45 9.28 21.54
CA GLU A 855 -23.61 9.38 20.34
C GLU A 855 -23.39 7.99 19.74
N ILE A 856 -23.79 7.80 18.47
CA ILE A 856 -23.67 6.53 17.74
C ILE A 856 -22.69 6.73 16.58
N ALA A 857 -21.62 5.93 16.54
CA ALA A 857 -20.70 5.95 15.40
C ALA A 857 -21.40 5.43 14.15
N ILE A 858 -21.15 6.09 13.01
CA ILE A 858 -21.63 5.67 11.68
C ILE A 858 -20.47 5.19 10.80
N THR A 859 -19.35 5.92 10.82
CA THR A 859 -18.11 5.54 10.13
C THR A 859 -16.91 5.74 11.06
N CYS A 860 -15.96 4.81 11.00
CA CYS A 860 -14.75 4.79 11.82
C CYS A 860 -13.53 5.31 11.06
N LYS A 861 -12.49 5.74 11.79
CA LYS A 861 -11.19 6.09 11.24
C LYS A 861 -10.52 4.86 10.61
N GLU A 862 -9.59 5.09 9.70
CA GLU A 862 -8.76 4.03 9.13
C GLU A 862 -8.06 3.21 10.24
N GLY A 863 -8.07 1.89 10.11
CA GLY A 863 -7.60 0.96 11.15
C GLY A 863 -8.64 0.66 12.25
N TYR A 864 -9.86 1.20 12.18
CA TYR A 864 -10.94 0.93 13.13
C TYR A 864 -12.22 0.47 12.42
N LYS A 865 -13.00 -0.40 13.07
CA LYS A 865 -14.28 -0.91 12.53
C LYS A 865 -15.38 -0.84 13.59
N LEU A 866 -16.63 -0.73 13.12
CA LEU A 866 -17.81 -0.59 13.98
C LEU A 866 -18.12 -1.89 14.72
N ALA A 867 -18.08 -1.88 16.06
CA ALA A 867 -18.47 -3.01 16.89
C ALA A 867 -19.99 -3.08 17.13
N LYS A 868 -20.48 -4.19 17.72
CA LYS A 868 -21.93 -4.46 17.99
C LYS A 868 -22.64 -3.33 18.77
N LEU A 869 -21.90 -2.56 19.55
CA LEU A 869 -22.40 -1.46 20.39
C LEU A 869 -22.17 -0.06 19.77
N ARG A 870 -21.87 0.03 18.46
CA ARG A 870 -21.75 1.29 17.70
C ARG A 870 -20.66 2.25 18.21
N TYR A 871 -19.55 1.70 18.67
CA TYR A 871 -18.28 2.42 18.82
C TYR A 871 -17.22 1.81 17.91
N CYS A 872 -16.21 2.62 17.60
CA CYS A 872 -15.10 2.22 16.75
C CYS A 872 -14.05 1.50 17.59
N VAL A 873 -13.81 0.24 17.26
CA VAL A 873 -12.78 -0.59 17.89
C VAL A 873 -11.66 -0.76 16.89
N GLN A 874 -10.42 -0.80 17.39
CA GLN A 874 -9.26 -1.05 16.56
C GLN A 874 -9.46 -2.37 15.83
N TYR A 875 -9.44 -2.31 14.51
CA TYR A 875 -9.48 -3.49 13.65
C TYR A 875 -8.08 -4.08 13.59
N CYS A 876 -7.99 -5.37 13.25
CA CYS A 876 -6.67 -6.00 13.09
C CYS A 876 -5.85 -5.25 12.04
N ASP A 877 -4.53 -5.27 12.22
CA ASP A 877 -3.60 -4.64 11.30
C ASP A 877 -3.60 -5.33 9.93
N SER A 878 -2.86 -4.77 8.98
CA SER A 878 -2.70 -5.34 7.64
C SER A 878 -2.03 -6.72 7.63
N ASN A 879 -1.42 -7.14 8.74
CA ASN A 879 -0.81 -8.46 8.89
C ASN A 879 -1.86 -9.55 9.19
N CYS A 880 -3.10 -9.16 9.43
CA CYS A 880 -4.21 -10.06 9.65
C CYS A 880 -5.07 -10.23 8.39
N GLN A 881 -5.13 -11.45 7.86
CA GLN A 881 -5.94 -11.80 6.70
C GLN A 881 -7.43 -11.86 7.02
N GLU A 882 -7.78 -12.40 8.20
CA GLU A 882 -9.17 -12.48 8.65
C GLU A 882 -9.26 -12.04 10.10
N CYS A 883 -10.05 -10.99 10.34
CA CYS A 883 -10.17 -10.36 11.64
C CYS A 883 -11.61 -10.53 12.16
N LYS A 884 -11.77 -11.12 13.35
CA LYS A 884 -13.08 -11.40 13.95
C LYS A 884 -13.26 -10.62 15.25
N LEU A 885 -14.48 -10.15 15.49
CA LEU A 885 -14.83 -9.57 16.79
C LEU A 885 -15.02 -10.70 17.79
N SER A 886 -14.30 -10.67 18.91
CA SER A 886 -14.47 -11.66 19.97
C SER A 886 -15.90 -11.65 20.51
N SER A 887 -16.44 -12.84 20.80
CA SER A 887 -17.75 -13.00 21.42
C SER A 887 -17.73 -12.63 22.90
N SER A 888 -16.56 -12.76 23.56
CA SER A 888 -16.37 -12.51 24.99
C SER A 888 -15.67 -11.18 25.30
N LYS A 889 -14.85 -10.67 24.37
CA LYS A 889 -14.14 -9.37 24.49
C LYS A 889 -14.65 -8.41 23.43
N THR A 890 -14.77 -7.13 23.76
CA THR A 890 -15.18 -6.08 22.82
C THR A 890 -14.06 -5.65 21.87
N GLU A 891 -13.21 -6.60 21.48
CA GLU A 891 -11.98 -6.38 20.73
C GLU A 891 -11.97 -7.28 19.50
N TYR A 892 -11.43 -6.75 18.41
CA TYR A 892 -11.13 -7.54 17.24
C TYR A 892 -9.85 -8.32 17.48
N PHE A 893 -9.86 -9.61 17.16
CA PHE A 893 -8.71 -10.47 17.22
C PHE A 893 -8.42 -11.05 15.84
N CYS A 894 -7.14 -11.31 15.58
CA CYS A 894 -6.77 -11.92 14.33
C CYS A 894 -7.13 -13.40 14.35
N TYR A 895 -8.05 -13.78 13.48
CA TYR A 895 -8.47 -15.16 13.28
C TYR A 895 -7.53 -15.88 12.32
N LYS A 896 -7.05 -15.17 11.29
CA LYS A 896 -6.12 -15.71 10.29
C LYS A 896 -5.00 -14.73 10.02
N CYS A 897 -3.78 -15.12 10.32
CA CYS A 897 -2.59 -14.33 9.98
C CYS A 897 -2.26 -14.43 8.49
N SER A 898 -1.67 -13.37 7.94
CA SER A 898 -1.13 -13.42 6.58
C SER A 898 -0.15 -14.60 6.46
N LEU A 899 -0.28 -15.38 5.40
CA LEU A 899 0.71 -16.36 5.00
C LEU A 899 2.03 -15.62 4.76
N ASP A 900 3.04 -15.86 5.61
CA ASP A 900 4.41 -15.56 5.21
C ASP A 900 4.84 -16.69 4.27
N TYR A 901 5.17 -16.33 3.03
CA TYR A 901 5.41 -17.26 1.94
C TYR A 901 6.53 -18.27 2.28
N PHE A 902 6.57 -19.37 1.53
CA PHE A 902 7.64 -20.37 1.62
C PHE A 902 9.03 -19.70 1.65
N LYS A 903 9.83 -20.02 2.68
CA LYS A 903 11.16 -19.42 2.96
C LYS A 903 11.14 -17.93 3.39
N GLN A 904 10.08 -17.48 4.05
CA GLN A 904 10.08 -16.32 4.95
C GLN A 904 9.77 -16.76 6.40
N ASN A 905 10.08 -15.90 7.37
CA ASN A 905 9.77 -16.13 8.79
C ASN A 905 8.28 -16.48 8.93
N GLN A 906 7.95 -17.66 9.45
CA GLN A 906 6.55 -18.09 9.49
C GLN A 906 5.76 -17.28 10.52
N ARG A 907 4.48 -17.00 10.27
CA ARG A 907 3.61 -16.38 11.28
C ARG A 907 2.79 -17.45 11.96
N VAL A 908 2.44 -17.22 13.22
CA VAL A 908 1.54 -18.06 13.99
C VAL A 908 0.50 -17.23 14.71
N GLN A 909 -0.72 -17.75 14.80
CA GLN A 909 -1.79 -17.10 15.54
C GLN A 909 -1.73 -17.58 17.00
N ILE A 910 -1.39 -16.67 17.90
CA ILE A 910 -1.34 -16.94 19.35
C ILE A 910 -2.23 -15.91 20.04
N GLU A 911 -3.30 -16.38 20.68
CA GLU A 911 -4.24 -15.54 21.44
C GLU A 911 -4.82 -14.37 20.62
N GLY A 912 -4.97 -14.55 19.30
CA GLY A 912 -5.49 -13.50 18.42
C GLY A 912 -4.46 -12.51 17.88
N ILE A 913 -3.16 -12.75 18.11
CA ILE A 913 -2.06 -11.94 17.61
C ILE A 913 -1.19 -12.79 16.67
N CYS A 914 -0.78 -12.19 15.56
CA CYS A 914 0.18 -12.81 14.63
C CYS A 914 1.59 -12.64 15.16
N GLN A 915 2.22 -13.73 15.58
CA GLN A 915 3.61 -13.75 16.00
C GLN A 915 4.52 -14.32 14.92
N THR A 916 5.71 -13.73 14.76
CA THR A 916 6.71 -14.18 13.79
C THR A 916 7.65 -15.23 14.41
N CYS A 917 7.88 -16.33 13.70
CA CYS A 917 8.79 -17.43 14.02
C CYS A 917 10.06 -17.33 13.18
N SER A 918 11.14 -18.00 13.62
CA SER A 918 12.33 -18.12 12.78
C SER A 918 12.02 -18.89 11.49
N LEU A 919 12.79 -18.63 10.45
CA LEU A 919 12.64 -19.26 9.12
C LEU A 919 12.58 -20.80 9.17
N LEU A 920 13.34 -21.41 10.08
CA LEU A 920 13.42 -22.86 10.25
C LEU A 920 12.25 -23.45 11.05
N CYS A 921 11.33 -22.61 11.52
CA CYS A 921 10.23 -23.01 12.39
C CYS A 921 8.87 -22.68 11.78
N ALA A 922 8.03 -23.70 11.60
CA ALA A 922 6.64 -23.55 11.18
C ALA A 922 5.71 -23.15 12.33
N TYR A 923 6.00 -23.59 13.56
CA TYR A 923 5.22 -23.18 14.73
C TYR A 923 6.09 -22.93 15.96
N CYS A 924 6.00 -21.72 16.53
CA CYS A 924 6.81 -21.30 17.66
C CYS A 924 6.02 -20.61 18.79
N GLN A 925 6.60 -20.57 19.99
CA GLN A 925 6.07 -19.85 21.15
C GLN A 925 7.18 -19.09 21.88
N SER A 926 6.86 -17.94 22.47
CA SER A 926 7.81 -17.17 23.28
C SER A 926 8.31 -17.97 24.48
N LYS A 927 9.63 -17.96 24.70
CA LYS A 927 10.26 -18.42 25.96
C LYS A 927 10.19 -17.34 27.03
N SER A 928 10.17 -17.74 28.29
CA SER A 928 10.42 -16.82 29.41
C SER A 928 11.90 -16.43 29.47
N ASN A 929 12.22 -15.29 30.09
CA ASN A 929 13.61 -14.88 30.27
C ASN A 929 14.43 -15.92 31.07
N ASP A 930 13.82 -16.57 32.06
CA ASP A 930 14.48 -17.60 32.85
C ASP A 930 14.82 -18.83 32.01
N GLU A 931 13.91 -19.26 31.12
CA GLU A 931 14.17 -20.35 30.16
C GLU A 931 15.29 -20.00 29.17
N ILE A 932 15.34 -18.74 28.72
CA ILE A 932 16.39 -18.24 27.83
C ILE A 932 17.75 -18.29 28.55
N ILE A 933 17.82 -17.78 29.79
CA ILE A 933 19.04 -17.77 30.60
C ILE A 933 19.49 -19.21 30.93
N GLN A 934 18.56 -20.12 31.22
CA GLN A 934 18.90 -21.54 31.42
C GLN A 934 19.44 -22.21 30.16
N THR A 935 18.93 -21.84 28.98
CA THR A 935 19.35 -22.43 27.70
C THR A 935 20.69 -21.87 27.22
N SER A 936 20.88 -20.55 27.33
CA SER A 936 22.07 -19.82 26.91
C SER A 936 22.36 -18.67 27.89
N PRO A 937 23.19 -18.90 28.93
CA PRO A 937 23.36 -17.97 30.06
C PRO A 937 23.90 -16.59 29.70
N ASN A 938 24.67 -16.50 28.61
CA ASN A 938 25.32 -15.27 28.19
C ASN A 938 24.53 -14.52 27.11
N PHE A 939 23.41 -15.07 26.63
CA PHE A 939 22.65 -14.48 25.51
C PHE A 939 21.91 -13.21 25.93
N ILE A 940 22.03 -12.16 25.12
CA ILE A 940 21.33 -10.88 25.31
C ILE A 940 20.25 -10.76 24.26
N GLN A 941 19.00 -10.75 24.72
CA GLN A 941 17.85 -10.59 23.84
C GLN A 941 17.72 -9.14 23.36
N THR A 942 17.67 -8.96 22.04
CA THR A 942 17.42 -7.70 21.33
C THR A 942 16.23 -7.89 20.39
N SER A 943 15.67 -6.79 19.87
CA SER A 943 14.58 -6.85 18.89
C SER A 943 14.94 -7.62 17.62
N GLY A 944 16.22 -7.63 17.23
CA GLY A 944 16.70 -8.32 16.03
C GLY A 944 16.93 -9.82 16.19
N ASN A 945 17.16 -10.31 17.42
CA ASN A 945 17.48 -11.73 17.67
C ASN A 945 16.38 -12.49 18.47
N GLN A 946 15.37 -11.79 18.98
CA GLN A 946 14.27 -12.39 19.75
C GLN A 946 13.53 -13.51 19.02
N ILE A 947 13.48 -13.50 17.68
CA ILE A 947 12.83 -14.57 16.91
C ILE A 947 13.51 -15.94 17.07
N PHE A 948 14.82 -15.96 17.38
CA PHE A 948 15.61 -17.18 17.53
C PHE A 948 15.54 -17.77 18.94
N SER A 949 15.09 -16.99 19.93
CA SER A 949 14.93 -17.46 21.31
C SER A 949 13.58 -18.16 21.55
N LYS A 950 12.69 -18.23 20.56
CA LYS A 950 11.38 -18.87 20.68
C LYS A 950 11.49 -20.40 20.67
N ASN A 951 10.61 -21.07 21.43
CA ASN A 951 10.43 -22.52 21.35
C ASN A 951 9.87 -22.87 19.98
N CYS A 952 10.57 -23.69 19.21
CA CYS A 952 10.06 -24.28 17.99
C CYS A 952 9.47 -25.66 18.25
N TYR A 953 8.19 -25.85 17.91
CA TYR A 953 7.52 -27.14 18.06
C TYR A 953 7.20 -27.84 16.74
N ILE A 954 7.25 -27.13 15.62
CA ILE A 954 7.12 -27.76 14.30
C ILE A 954 8.21 -27.18 13.40
N PRO A 955 9.10 -28.00 12.82
CA PRO A 955 10.07 -27.52 11.86
C PRO A 955 9.36 -27.18 10.54
N THR A 956 9.92 -26.27 9.77
CA THR A 956 9.43 -26.03 8.40
C THR A 956 9.60 -27.30 7.55
N GLN A 957 8.77 -27.48 6.51
CA GLN A 957 8.79 -28.66 5.65
C GLN A 957 10.06 -28.73 4.77
N ASP A 958 11.19 -29.10 5.37
CA ASP A 958 12.45 -29.42 4.72
C ASP A 958 13.11 -30.57 5.51
N PRO A 959 13.52 -31.68 4.86
CA PRO A 959 14.07 -32.84 5.54
C PRO A 959 15.40 -32.57 6.26
N ASN A 960 16.11 -31.49 5.92
CA ASN A 960 17.35 -31.10 6.57
C ASN A 960 17.11 -30.22 7.81
N ILE A 961 15.87 -29.85 8.14
CA ILE A 961 15.58 -29.07 9.34
C ILE A 961 15.18 -30.00 10.48
N ILE A 962 15.89 -29.92 11.60
CA ILE A 962 15.58 -30.67 12.81
C ILE A 962 15.41 -29.74 14.02
N ILE A 963 14.69 -30.21 15.04
CA ILE A 963 14.57 -29.52 16.32
C ILE A 963 15.45 -30.25 17.34
N LEU A 964 16.29 -29.50 18.06
CA LEU A 964 17.12 -30.08 19.11
C LEU A 964 16.26 -30.59 20.26
N PRO A 965 16.28 -31.90 20.56
CA PRO A 965 15.48 -32.49 21.63
C PRO A 965 15.88 -31.83 22.95
N LYS A 966 14.89 -31.35 23.73
CA LYS A 966 14.98 -30.57 24.99
C LYS A 966 15.15 -29.06 24.86
N GLN A 967 15.80 -28.54 23.81
CA GLN A 967 16.04 -27.10 23.70
C GLN A 967 14.99 -26.37 22.86
N PHE A 968 14.25 -27.10 22.02
CA PHE A 968 13.27 -26.55 21.06
C PHE A 968 13.88 -25.51 20.13
N ILE A 969 15.17 -25.64 19.83
CA ILE A 969 15.90 -24.78 18.89
C ILE A 969 15.93 -25.50 17.53
N PRO A 970 15.39 -24.88 16.46
CA PRO A 970 15.48 -25.44 15.13
C PRO A 970 16.88 -25.19 14.55
N ILE A 971 17.46 -26.20 13.92
CA ILE A 971 18.76 -26.11 13.24
C ILE A 971 18.65 -26.71 11.83
N TYR A 972 19.45 -26.18 10.90
CA TYR A 972 19.52 -26.71 9.54
C TYR A 972 20.73 -27.64 9.42
N CYS A 973 20.54 -28.93 9.21
CA CYS A 973 21.59 -29.92 9.02
C CYS A 973 22.37 -29.66 7.73
N LEU A 974 23.54 -29.04 7.84
CA LEU A 974 24.44 -28.83 6.69
C LEU A 974 25.17 -30.12 6.26
N ASP A 975 25.17 -31.15 7.11
CA ASP A 975 25.70 -32.48 6.85
C ASP A 975 24.86 -33.59 7.51
N GLN A 976 25.26 -34.85 7.30
CA GLN A 976 24.60 -36.01 7.89
C GLN A 976 24.72 -36.07 9.42
N SER A 977 25.70 -35.39 10.03
CA SER A 977 25.91 -35.39 11.48
C SER A 977 25.02 -34.38 12.21
N CYS A 978 24.55 -33.36 11.50
CA CYS A 978 23.70 -32.27 11.98
C CYS A 978 24.23 -31.55 13.24
N GLN A 979 25.54 -31.52 13.43
CA GLN A 979 26.15 -30.76 14.53
C GLN A 979 26.46 -29.31 14.14
N ASN A 980 26.47 -28.98 12.84
CA ASN A 980 26.77 -27.64 12.31
C ASN A 980 28.02 -27.01 12.96
N ASN A 981 29.11 -27.77 13.06
CA ASN A 981 30.35 -27.24 13.61
C ASN A 981 31.07 -26.43 12.52
N LEU A 982 31.23 -25.13 12.75
CA LEU A 982 31.89 -24.24 11.79
C LEU A 982 33.33 -23.95 12.22
N LEU A 983 34.23 -24.02 11.25
CA LEU A 983 35.63 -23.63 11.35
C LEU A 983 35.84 -22.35 10.55
N TYR A 984 36.40 -21.34 11.21
CA TYR A 984 36.86 -20.12 10.58
C TYR A 984 38.38 -20.09 10.63
N VAL A 985 39.03 -20.15 9.45
CA VAL A 985 40.50 -20.18 9.36
C VAL A 985 41.01 -18.80 8.97
N PHE A 986 41.78 -18.19 9.85
CA PHE A 986 42.47 -16.94 9.60
C PHE A 986 43.95 -17.21 9.30
N GLN A 987 44.36 -16.99 8.05
CA GLN A 987 45.76 -17.08 7.64
C GLN A 987 46.40 -15.70 7.73
N ASN A 988 47.25 -15.47 8.73
CA ASN A 988 47.92 -14.19 8.85
C ASN A 988 49.10 -14.11 7.86
N GLN A 989 48.97 -13.31 6.81
CA GLN A 989 50.02 -13.18 5.79
C GLN A 989 51.14 -12.20 6.19
N MET A 990 50.97 -11.35 7.21
CA MET A 990 51.98 -10.37 7.63
C MET A 990 52.21 -10.34 9.14
N CYS A 991 53.45 -10.61 9.55
CA CYS A 991 53.95 -10.40 10.89
C CYS A 991 54.40 -8.94 11.11
N SER A 992 53.53 -7.96 10.83
CA SER A 992 53.82 -6.52 11.01
C SER A 992 53.14 -5.94 12.26
N GLU A 993 53.81 -4.97 12.88
CA GLU A 993 53.64 -4.42 14.24
C GLU A 993 52.28 -3.79 14.62
N GLU A 994 51.24 -3.90 13.79
CA GLU A 994 49.94 -3.31 14.11
C GLU A 994 49.17 -4.19 15.10
N ARG A 995 48.54 -3.55 16.09
CA ARG A 995 47.61 -4.19 17.03
C ARG A 995 46.55 -4.93 16.22
N PHE A 996 46.69 -6.23 16.09
CA PHE A 996 45.71 -7.09 15.43
C PHE A 996 44.51 -7.26 16.38
N LEU A 997 43.58 -6.30 16.34
CA LEU A 997 42.33 -6.35 17.11
C LEU A 997 41.41 -7.37 16.45
N LEU A 998 41.44 -8.60 16.96
CA LEU A 998 40.53 -9.68 16.58
C LEU A 998 39.04 -9.38 16.88
N TYR A 999 38.77 -8.24 17.53
CA TYR A 999 37.43 -7.67 17.64
C TYR A 999 36.72 -7.59 16.27
N TYR A 1000 37.43 -7.19 15.21
CA TYR A 1000 36.88 -7.10 13.85
C TYR A 1000 36.49 -8.46 13.26
N LEU A 1001 37.24 -9.52 13.60
CA LEU A 1001 36.99 -10.87 13.10
C LEU A 1001 35.67 -11.44 13.62
N LEU A 1002 35.27 -11.06 14.83
CA LEU A 1002 34.03 -11.50 15.46
C LEU A 1002 32.84 -10.61 15.13
N THR A 1003 33.06 -9.32 14.82
CA THR A 1003 32.01 -8.45 14.26
C THR A 1003 31.73 -8.72 12.78
N ASN A 1004 32.70 -9.25 12.03
CA ASN A 1004 32.53 -9.64 10.63
C ASN A 1004 31.92 -11.05 10.48
N ALA A 1005 31.93 -11.87 11.52
CA ALA A 1005 31.17 -13.11 11.53
C ALA A 1005 29.69 -12.75 11.37
N ASN A 1006 29.04 -13.20 10.30
CA ASN A 1006 27.66 -12.83 10.04
C ASN A 1006 26.74 -13.50 11.08
N ILE A 1007 26.50 -12.81 12.20
CA ILE A 1007 25.69 -13.27 13.35
C ILE A 1007 24.28 -13.66 12.91
N LYS A 1008 23.73 -12.96 11.91
CA LYS A 1008 22.41 -13.25 11.34
C LYS A 1008 22.42 -14.62 10.66
N TYR A 1009 23.44 -14.93 9.87
CA TYR A 1009 23.64 -16.26 9.27
C TYR A 1009 23.75 -17.35 10.35
N LEU A 1010 24.63 -17.15 11.33
CA LEU A 1010 24.91 -18.14 12.38
C LEU A 1010 23.67 -18.46 13.24
N ASN A 1011 22.84 -17.45 13.53
CA ASN A 1011 21.54 -17.65 14.20
C ASN A 1011 20.53 -18.36 13.30
N GLN A 1012 20.49 -18.02 12.00
CA GLN A 1012 19.52 -18.62 11.09
C GLN A 1012 19.71 -20.12 10.94
N VAL A 1013 20.95 -20.59 10.75
CA VAL A 1013 21.23 -22.03 10.57
C VAL A 1013 21.34 -22.80 11.89
N GLY A 1014 21.46 -22.09 13.02
CA GLY A 1014 21.53 -22.69 14.35
C GLY A 1014 22.86 -23.39 14.62
N VAL A 1015 23.95 -22.63 14.65
CA VAL A 1015 25.31 -23.16 14.90
C VAL A 1015 25.50 -23.55 16.36
N GLN A 1016 26.02 -24.75 16.62
CA GLN A 1016 26.29 -25.25 17.97
C GLN A 1016 27.72 -25.01 18.44
N LYS A 1017 28.69 -25.09 17.51
CA LYS A 1017 30.11 -24.94 17.80
C LYS A 1017 30.81 -24.07 16.75
N ILE A 1018 31.61 -23.12 17.22
CA ILE A 1018 32.48 -22.30 16.37
C ILE A 1018 33.93 -22.55 16.77
N ILE A 1019 34.76 -22.90 15.79
CA ILE A 1019 36.20 -23.06 15.92
C ILE A 1019 36.88 -21.92 15.15
N ILE A 1020 37.67 -21.12 15.85
CA ILE A 1020 38.48 -20.06 15.26
C ILE A 1020 39.91 -20.56 15.21
N GLN A 1021 40.46 -20.70 14.01
CA GLN A 1021 41.83 -21.18 13.81
C GLN A 1021 42.70 -20.06 13.24
N ILE A 1022 43.77 -19.72 13.95
CA ILE A 1022 44.77 -18.74 13.54
C ILE A 1022 46.01 -19.50 13.09
N GLU A 1023 46.40 -19.34 11.83
CA GLU A 1023 47.59 -19.95 11.24
C GLU A 1023 48.64 -18.88 10.96
N TYR A 1024 49.84 -19.06 11.54
CA TYR A 1024 51.00 -18.24 11.22
C TYR A 1024 51.82 -18.87 10.08
N PRO A 1025 52.48 -18.06 9.24
CA PRO A 1025 53.27 -18.55 8.11
C PRO A 1025 54.59 -19.19 8.59
N ILE A 1026 55.10 -20.15 7.81
CA ILE A 1026 56.31 -20.92 8.16
C ILE A 1026 57.57 -20.00 8.18
N ALA A 1027 58.15 -19.91 9.38
CA ALA A 1027 59.55 -19.69 9.77
C ALA A 1027 60.54 -18.97 8.81
N THR A 1028 60.25 -17.74 8.36
CA THR A 1028 61.32 -16.82 7.88
C THR A 1028 61.27 -15.41 8.47
N LYS A 1029 60.21 -15.03 9.20
CA LYS A 1029 60.05 -13.68 9.76
C LYS A 1029 59.74 -13.74 11.27
N GLN A 1030 60.35 -12.86 12.05
CA GLN A 1030 60.01 -12.64 13.45
C GLN A 1030 58.60 -12.04 13.52
N CYS A 1031 57.75 -12.57 14.40
CA CYS A 1031 56.40 -12.06 14.59
C CYS A 1031 56.31 -11.23 15.87
N ASN A 1032 56.18 -9.91 15.69
CA ASN A 1032 56.11 -8.89 16.73
C ASN A 1032 54.67 -8.36 16.83
N GLY A 1033 53.75 -9.09 17.48
CA GLY A 1033 52.34 -8.66 17.55
C GLY A 1033 51.59 -9.21 18.75
N GLY A 1034 50.77 -8.36 19.39
CA GLY A 1034 49.83 -8.74 20.46
C GLY A 1034 48.55 -9.41 19.92
N ILE A 1035 47.96 -10.34 20.68
CA ILE A 1035 46.67 -11.00 20.42
C ILE A 1035 45.72 -10.60 21.54
N GLN A 1036 44.65 -9.91 21.17
CA GLN A 1036 43.51 -9.64 22.04
C GLN A 1036 42.25 -10.18 21.34
N ILE A 1037 41.64 -11.23 21.91
CA ILE A 1037 40.48 -11.91 21.34
C ILE A 1037 39.49 -12.26 22.45
N ASN A 1038 38.22 -11.92 22.24
CA ASN A 1038 37.15 -12.16 23.20
C ASN A 1038 35.89 -12.66 22.48
N SER A 1039 35.42 -13.86 22.79
CA SER A 1039 34.22 -14.44 22.14
C SER A 1039 32.88 -14.07 22.78
N ILE A 1040 32.84 -13.12 23.71
CA ILE A 1040 31.61 -12.66 24.40
C ILE A 1040 30.52 -12.26 23.40
N SER A 1041 30.87 -11.50 22.36
CA SER A 1041 29.90 -11.02 21.36
C SER A 1041 29.22 -12.17 20.60
N LEU A 1042 29.92 -13.29 20.36
CA LEU A 1042 29.29 -14.47 19.76
C LEU A 1042 28.29 -15.12 20.73
N LYS A 1043 28.67 -15.25 22.00
CA LYS A 1043 27.83 -15.85 23.05
C LYS A 1043 26.62 -14.97 23.42
N GLU A 1044 26.77 -13.66 23.36
CA GLU A 1044 25.70 -12.68 23.60
C GLU A 1044 24.68 -12.65 22.47
N ASN A 1045 25.12 -12.89 21.22
CA ASN A 1045 24.27 -12.68 20.07
C ASN A 1045 23.76 -13.95 19.38
N ILE A 1046 24.38 -15.12 19.60
CA ILE A 1046 24.00 -16.39 18.96
C ILE A 1046 23.33 -17.32 19.97
N PHE A 1047 22.02 -17.53 19.84
CA PHE A 1047 21.25 -18.27 20.86
C PHE A 1047 21.59 -19.77 20.91
N SER A 1048 21.87 -20.39 19.76
CA SER A 1048 22.16 -21.84 19.65
C SER A 1048 23.59 -22.23 20.04
N LEU A 1049 24.48 -21.26 20.24
CA LEU A 1049 25.91 -21.49 20.41
C LEU A 1049 26.22 -22.11 21.78
N LYS A 1050 26.74 -23.34 21.78
CA LYS A 1050 27.12 -24.08 23.00
C LYS A 1050 28.60 -24.02 23.30
N LYS A 1051 29.45 -24.03 22.27
CA LYS A 1051 30.91 -24.15 22.43
C LYS A 1051 31.69 -23.25 21.49
N THR A 1052 32.63 -22.48 22.02
CA THR A 1052 33.63 -21.72 21.27
C THR A 1052 35.03 -22.30 21.49
N THR A 1053 35.75 -22.57 20.42
CA THR A 1053 37.12 -23.11 20.45
C THR A 1053 38.06 -22.18 19.71
N LEU A 1054 39.20 -21.84 20.31
CA LEU A 1054 40.29 -21.10 19.67
C LEU A 1054 41.46 -22.06 19.44
N ILE A 1055 41.98 -22.10 18.21
CA ILE A 1055 43.19 -22.84 17.83
C ILE A 1055 44.20 -21.84 17.31
N ILE A 1056 45.37 -21.78 17.91
CA ILE A 1056 46.48 -20.94 17.46
C ILE A 1056 47.62 -21.86 17.06
N ASN A 1057 47.97 -21.89 15.78
CA ASN A 1057 49.04 -22.72 15.25
C ASN A 1057 50.18 -21.85 14.70
N GLY A 1058 51.35 -21.99 15.31
CA GLY A 1058 52.53 -21.19 15.02
C GLY A 1058 53.34 -21.67 13.82
N ASN A 1059 53.15 -22.91 13.35
CA ASN A 1059 53.94 -23.49 12.25
C ASN A 1059 55.47 -23.29 12.42
N ALA A 1060 55.98 -23.44 13.65
CA ALA A 1060 57.37 -23.21 14.05
C ALA A 1060 57.86 -21.76 13.91
N ALA A 1061 56.95 -20.77 13.85
CA ALA A 1061 57.30 -19.36 13.89
C ALA A 1061 58.06 -19.00 15.17
N LEU A 1062 59.08 -18.14 15.01
CA LEU A 1062 59.76 -17.48 16.11
C LEU A 1062 58.95 -16.24 16.49
N PHE A 1063 58.36 -16.29 17.67
CA PHE A 1063 57.48 -15.26 18.18
C PHE A 1063 58.26 -14.40 19.18
N ASN A 1064 58.52 -13.14 18.81
CA ASN A 1064 59.26 -12.20 19.62
C ASN A 1064 58.29 -11.17 20.17
N LYS A 1065 58.10 -11.16 21.49
CA LYS A 1065 57.01 -10.44 22.10
C LYS A 1065 57.36 -8.96 22.22
N THR A 1066 56.45 -8.11 21.78
CA THR A 1066 56.47 -6.67 22.11
C THR A 1066 55.78 -6.47 23.45
N SER A 1067 56.05 -5.36 24.15
CA SER A 1067 55.69 -5.06 25.55
C SER A 1067 54.18 -5.06 25.92
N TYR A 1068 53.30 -5.66 25.12
CA TYR A 1068 51.86 -5.73 25.31
C TYR A 1068 51.41 -7.08 25.91
N ASN A 1069 50.36 -7.04 26.74
CA ASN A 1069 49.74 -8.24 27.30
C ASN A 1069 48.87 -8.95 26.25
N TYR A 1070 48.95 -10.28 26.19
CA TYR A 1070 48.00 -11.10 25.45
C TYR A 1070 46.76 -11.33 26.32
N LEU A 1071 45.58 -11.08 25.77
CA LEU A 1071 44.30 -11.23 26.47
C LEU A 1071 43.35 -12.10 25.65
N ILE A 1072 43.06 -13.31 26.15
CA ILE A 1072 42.14 -14.26 25.52
C ILE A 1072 40.98 -14.53 26.48
N GLU A 1073 39.75 -14.19 26.08
CA GLU A 1073 38.58 -14.23 26.98
C GLU A 1073 37.39 -14.99 26.38
N ASN A 1074 36.58 -15.59 27.26
CA ASN A 1074 35.27 -16.16 27.00
C ASN A 1074 35.22 -17.39 26.06
N PHE A 1075 36.35 -18.04 25.78
CA PHE A 1075 36.40 -19.31 25.04
C PHE A 1075 36.19 -20.52 25.96
N ASP A 1076 35.53 -21.57 25.47
CA ASP A 1076 35.38 -22.82 26.23
C ASP A 1076 36.61 -23.73 26.07
N THR A 1077 37.34 -23.60 24.96
CA THR A 1077 38.58 -24.35 24.70
C THR A 1077 39.60 -23.48 23.97
N ILE A 1078 40.85 -23.49 24.42
CA ILE A 1078 41.99 -22.85 23.74
C ILE A 1078 43.05 -23.91 23.47
N GLN A 1079 43.50 -24.00 22.23
CA GLN A 1079 44.62 -24.81 21.81
C GLN A 1079 45.72 -23.92 21.22
N ILE A 1080 46.94 -24.05 21.73
CA ILE A 1080 48.14 -23.38 21.21
C ILE A 1080 49.14 -24.46 20.79
N SER A 1081 49.63 -24.41 19.56
CA SER A 1081 50.56 -25.42 19.06
C SER A 1081 51.67 -24.91 18.16
N ASN A 1082 52.82 -25.61 18.17
CA ASN A 1082 53.95 -25.43 17.25
C ASN A 1082 54.55 -24.01 17.27
N PHE A 1083 54.89 -23.51 18.46
CA PHE A 1083 55.48 -22.17 18.63
C PHE A 1083 56.89 -22.24 19.22
N THR A 1084 57.74 -21.31 18.79
CA THR A 1084 58.95 -20.95 19.54
C THR A 1084 58.75 -19.53 20.09
N MET A 1085 58.56 -19.39 21.40
CA MET A 1085 58.30 -18.12 22.08
C MET A 1085 59.57 -17.63 22.79
N ILE A 1086 59.97 -16.39 22.54
CA ILE A 1086 61.03 -15.73 23.32
C ILE A 1086 60.39 -15.21 24.62
N LEU A 1087 60.96 -15.58 25.76
CA LEU A 1087 60.49 -15.15 27.09
C LEU A 1087 60.97 -13.71 27.37
N ASP A 1088 60.03 -12.79 27.60
CA ASP A 1088 60.24 -11.44 28.09
C ASP A 1088 59.31 -11.16 29.30
N ASN A 1089 59.39 -9.95 29.89
CA ASN A 1089 58.71 -9.56 31.13
C ASN A 1089 57.16 -9.40 31.02
N SER A 1090 56.46 -10.26 30.30
CA SER A 1090 55.04 -10.06 29.99
C SER A 1090 54.19 -11.34 30.07
N SER A 1091 52.90 -11.19 30.39
CA SER A 1091 51.99 -12.31 30.69
C SER A 1091 51.06 -12.67 29.52
N LEU A 1092 50.64 -13.92 29.48
CA LEU A 1092 49.48 -14.45 28.75
C LEU A 1092 48.34 -14.56 29.76
N ASN A 1093 47.34 -13.69 29.62
CA ASN A 1093 46.17 -13.67 30.51
C ASN A 1093 44.99 -14.35 29.83
N PHE A 1094 44.43 -15.33 30.52
CA PHE A 1094 43.17 -15.97 30.14
C PHE A 1094 42.06 -15.45 31.07
N GLY A 1095 40.96 -14.96 30.51
CA GLY A 1095 39.88 -14.29 31.22
C GLY A 1095 39.14 -15.13 32.28
N ASN A 1096 38.00 -14.61 32.75
CA ASN A 1096 37.23 -15.12 33.89
C ASN A 1096 36.20 -16.22 33.55
N SER A 1097 36.45 -17.10 32.58
CA SER A 1097 35.51 -18.16 32.20
C SER A 1097 36.16 -19.54 32.33
N MET A 1098 35.41 -20.55 32.80
CA MET A 1098 35.88 -21.93 32.87
C MET A 1098 36.37 -22.43 31.50
N LEU A 1099 37.65 -22.81 31.43
CA LEU A 1099 38.33 -23.02 30.15
C LEU A 1099 39.17 -24.30 30.14
N LYS A 1100 39.16 -25.03 29.00
CA LYS A 1100 40.12 -26.10 28.70
C LYS A 1100 41.30 -25.54 27.90
N LEU A 1101 42.51 -25.59 28.45
CA LEU A 1101 43.74 -25.16 27.79
C LEU A 1101 44.54 -26.36 27.29
N ILE A 1102 44.95 -26.34 26.02
CA ILE A 1102 45.76 -27.37 25.38
C ILE A 1102 47.00 -26.70 24.79
N MET A 1103 48.19 -27.08 25.22
CA MET A 1103 49.45 -26.58 24.66
C MET A 1103 50.29 -27.73 24.12
N LYS A 1104 50.70 -27.66 22.85
CA LYS A 1104 51.42 -28.74 22.15
C LYS A 1104 52.66 -28.26 21.41
N ASN A 1105 53.79 -28.93 21.56
CA ASN A 1105 55.03 -28.65 20.81
C ASN A 1105 55.46 -27.17 20.91
N ILE A 1106 55.63 -26.68 22.14
CA ILE A 1106 55.99 -25.28 22.39
C ILE A 1106 57.40 -25.21 22.98
N ILE A 1107 58.25 -24.35 22.40
CA ILE A 1107 59.60 -24.06 22.90
C ILE A 1107 59.62 -22.63 23.42
N PHE A 1108 59.90 -22.45 24.71
CA PHE A 1108 60.17 -21.18 25.34
C PHE A 1108 61.69 -20.96 25.39
N ILE A 1109 62.18 -19.83 24.88
CA ILE A 1109 63.61 -19.49 24.87
C ILE A 1109 63.79 -18.19 25.65
N GLY A 1110 64.58 -18.21 26.73
CA GLY A 1110 64.97 -16.99 27.44
C GLY A 1110 66.16 -16.28 26.79
N ASP A 1111 66.30 -14.99 27.11
CA ASP A 1111 67.37 -14.10 26.65
C ASP A 1111 68.43 -13.80 27.73
N GLN A 1112 68.47 -14.62 28.80
CA GLN A 1112 69.27 -14.42 30.02
C GLN A 1112 68.94 -13.16 30.84
N GLN A 1113 67.90 -12.38 30.51
CA GLN A 1113 67.39 -11.33 31.39
C GLN A 1113 66.53 -11.91 32.52
N GLN A 1114 66.52 -11.22 33.66
CA GLN A 1114 65.76 -11.63 34.83
C GLN A 1114 64.25 -11.44 34.60
N GLN A 1115 63.51 -12.55 34.59
CA GLN A 1115 62.06 -12.57 34.42
C GLN A 1115 61.37 -12.38 35.78
N GLU A 1116 60.80 -11.20 35.99
CA GLU A 1116 60.17 -10.79 37.25
C GLU A 1116 58.64 -10.95 37.26
N ARG A 1117 58.02 -11.38 36.15
CA ARG A 1117 56.56 -11.48 36.01
C ARG A 1117 56.05 -12.88 35.65
N LEU A 1118 54.76 -13.07 35.90
CA LEU A 1118 53.99 -14.28 35.61
C LEU A 1118 53.90 -14.53 34.09
N LEU A 1119 54.20 -15.75 33.61
CA LEU A 1119 54.09 -16.04 32.17
C LEU A 1119 52.66 -16.40 31.77
N LEU A 1120 52.01 -17.34 32.46
CA LEU A 1120 50.63 -17.76 32.21
C LEU A 1120 49.80 -17.48 33.46
N ASN A 1121 48.80 -16.62 33.33
CA ASN A 1121 47.96 -16.19 34.45
C ASN A 1121 46.47 -16.42 34.12
N SER A 1122 45.76 -17.09 35.02
CA SER A 1122 44.31 -17.29 34.90
C SER A 1122 43.63 -17.44 36.25
N ASN A 1123 42.37 -17.03 36.33
CA ASN A 1123 41.55 -17.13 37.53
C ASN A 1123 40.60 -18.35 37.53
N GLN A 1124 40.38 -19.02 36.39
CA GLN A 1124 39.34 -20.06 36.22
C GLN A 1124 39.67 -21.10 35.10
N LEU A 1125 40.76 -21.87 35.24
CA LEU A 1125 41.04 -23.02 34.35
C LEU A 1125 40.45 -24.30 34.92
N ASN A 1126 39.82 -25.14 34.08
CA ASN A 1126 39.31 -26.46 34.50
C ASN A 1126 40.26 -27.59 34.16
N ASN A 1127 40.72 -27.64 32.90
CA ASN A 1127 41.54 -28.71 32.36
C ASN A 1127 42.75 -28.13 31.61
N ILE A 1128 43.93 -28.68 31.87
CA ILE A 1128 45.18 -28.23 31.23
C ILE A 1128 45.92 -29.44 30.68
N ASP A 1129 46.12 -29.47 29.37
CA ASP A 1129 46.88 -30.50 28.65
C ASP A 1129 48.19 -29.91 28.12
N LEU A 1130 49.34 -30.35 28.65
CA LEU A 1130 50.68 -29.91 28.25
C LEU A 1130 51.44 -31.05 27.56
N VAL A 1131 51.74 -30.90 26.27
CA VAL A 1131 52.39 -31.94 25.45
C VAL A 1131 53.63 -31.36 24.77
N ASN A 1132 54.79 -31.97 24.95
CA ASN A 1132 56.07 -31.55 24.35
C ASN A 1132 56.39 -30.06 24.57
N ILE A 1133 56.43 -29.63 25.82
CA ILE A 1133 56.81 -28.27 26.20
C ILE A 1133 58.31 -28.24 26.55
N THR A 1134 59.08 -27.31 26.00
CA THR A 1134 60.50 -27.12 26.34
C THR A 1134 60.73 -25.68 26.81
N ILE A 1135 61.39 -25.49 27.95
CA ILE A 1135 61.93 -24.20 28.40
C ILE A 1135 63.45 -24.25 28.26
N SER A 1136 64.05 -23.31 27.55
CA SER A 1136 65.50 -23.24 27.38
C SER A 1136 66.06 -21.84 27.66
N ASN A 1137 67.26 -21.75 28.25
CA ASN A 1137 68.00 -20.50 28.46
C ASN A 1137 67.26 -19.40 29.25
N ALA A 1138 66.35 -19.76 30.16
CA ALA A 1138 65.51 -18.81 30.90
C ALA A 1138 66.01 -18.52 32.32
N PHE A 1139 65.84 -17.29 32.81
CA PHE A 1139 66.16 -16.91 34.20
C PHE A 1139 64.91 -16.33 34.90
N PHE A 1140 64.27 -17.11 35.78
CA PHE A 1140 63.10 -16.70 36.55
C PHE A 1140 63.51 -16.27 37.96
N SER A 1141 63.07 -15.08 38.40
CA SER A 1141 63.31 -14.57 39.75
C SER A 1141 62.02 -14.00 40.35
N GLN A 1142 61.62 -14.48 41.53
CA GLN A 1142 60.39 -14.08 42.22
C GLN A 1142 59.10 -14.17 41.36
N SER A 1143 59.06 -15.08 40.39
CA SER A 1143 57.98 -15.19 39.41
C SER A 1143 57.38 -16.59 39.35
N SER A 1144 56.32 -16.78 38.58
CA SER A 1144 55.84 -18.13 38.27
C SER A 1144 55.53 -18.32 36.79
N PHE A 1145 55.81 -19.53 36.30
CA PHE A 1145 55.60 -19.88 34.90
C PHE A 1145 54.11 -20.14 34.62
N PHE A 1146 53.43 -20.91 35.47
CA PHE A 1146 51.97 -20.94 35.56
C PHE A 1146 51.48 -20.39 36.90
N HIS A 1147 50.48 -19.53 36.84
CA HIS A 1147 49.79 -18.95 38.00
C HIS A 1147 48.28 -19.11 37.84
N ILE A 1148 47.66 -19.85 38.76
CA ILE A 1148 46.22 -20.11 38.77
C ILE A 1148 45.67 -19.72 40.14
N ASP A 1149 44.92 -18.62 40.18
CA ASP A 1149 44.21 -18.16 41.38
C ASP A 1149 42.70 -18.48 41.21
N SER A 1150 42.30 -19.74 41.44
CA SER A 1150 40.88 -20.20 41.32
C SER A 1150 40.29 -20.61 42.67
N LEU A 1151 39.02 -20.27 42.91
CA LEU A 1151 38.24 -20.72 44.07
C LEU A 1151 37.63 -22.13 43.87
N GLU A 1152 37.56 -22.62 42.62
CA GLU A 1152 37.02 -23.94 42.27
C GLU A 1152 37.82 -24.55 41.11
N PHE A 1153 39.00 -25.11 41.38
CA PHE A 1153 39.67 -26.00 40.42
C PHE A 1153 39.08 -27.40 40.59
N LYS A 1154 38.21 -27.83 39.66
CA LYS A 1154 37.45 -29.11 39.77
C LYS A 1154 37.99 -30.27 38.92
N GLU A 1155 38.97 -30.09 38.04
CA GLU A 1155 39.42 -31.17 37.12
C GLU A 1155 40.95 -31.17 36.81
N GLN A 1156 41.41 -31.84 35.75
CA GLN A 1156 42.71 -32.52 35.61
C GLN A 1156 43.83 -31.66 34.97
N LEU A 1157 45.05 -31.75 35.50
CA LEU A 1157 46.30 -31.31 34.84
C LEU A 1157 47.00 -32.54 34.24
N HIS A 1158 47.15 -32.58 32.91
CA HIS A 1158 47.84 -33.64 32.19
C HIS A 1158 49.14 -33.09 31.56
N ILE A 1159 50.27 -33.73 31.88
CA ILE A 1159 51.59 -33.39 31.35
C ILE A 1159 52.17 -34.65 30.73
N ASP A 1160 52.44 -34.61 29.43
CA ASP A 1160 53.02 -35.75 28.69
C ASP A 1160 54.56 -35.62 28.60
N THR A 1161 55.07 -34.46 28.18
CA THR A 1161 56.52 -34.17 28.14
C THR A 1161 56.78 -32.70 28.40
N PHE A 1162 57.61 -32.42 29.42
CA PHE A 1162 57.99 -31.06 29.83
C PHE A 1162 59.49 -31.01 30.14
N LEU A 1163 60.27 -30.32 29.31
CA LEU A 1163 61.73 -30.26 29.40
C LEU A 1163 62.19 -28.87 29.85
N ILE A 1164 63.17 -28.82 30.75
CA ILE A 1164 63.82 -27.57 31.19
C ILE A 1164 65.32 -27.71 30.92
N LEU A 1165 65.87 -26.81 30.11
CA LEU A 1165 67.25 -26.84 29.65
C LEU A 1165 67.93 -25.50 29.97
N ASN A 1166 69.14 -25.53 30.52
CA ASN A 1166 69.98 -24.33 30.74
C ASN A 1166 69.24 -23.14 31.37
N SER A 1167 68.32 -23.38 32.31
CA SER A 1167 67.46 -22.36 32.91
C SER A 1167 67.65 -22.28 34.42
N THR A 1168 67.54 -21.08 34.99
CA THR A 1168 67.75 -20.79 36.42
C THR A 1168 66.44 -20.28 37.04
N PHE A 1169 66.06 -20.80 38.20
CA PHE A 1169 64.86 -20.39 38.95
C PHE A 1169 65.27 -19.95 40.36
N ILE A 1170 65.03 -18.69 40.73
CA ILE A 1170 65.32 -18.11 42.04
C ILE A 1170 64.00 -17.67 42.68
N ASN A 1171 63.63 -18.24 43.83
CA ASN A 1171 62.35 -17.93 44.52
C ASN A 1171 61.13 -17.92 43.59
N SER A 1172 61.11 -18.81 42.60
CA SER A 1172 60.14 -18.84 41.52
C SER A 1172 59.41 -20.20 41.48
N ASN A 1173 58.17 -20.22 41.01
CA ASN A 1173 57.36 -21.43 40.90
C ASN A 1173 57.14 -21.84 39.45
N LEU A 1174 57.32 -23.12 39.12
CA LEU A 1174 56.93 -23.62 37.79
C LEU A 1174 55.40 -23.64 37.63
N PHE A 1175 54.70 -24.08 38.69
CA PHE A 1175 53.25 -24.03 38.80
C PHE A 1175 52.88 -23.48 40.19
N LEU A 1176 52.15 -22.37 40.23
CA LEU A 1176 51.57 -21.81 41.45
C LEU A 1176 50.05 -21.89 41.33
N ILE A 1177 49.43 -22.79 42.08
CA ILE A 1177 47.98 -23.02 42.08
C ILE A 1177 47.49 -22.77 43.50
N LYS A 1178 46.63 -21.76 43.71
CA LYS A 1178 46.07 -21.44 45.03
C LYS A 1178 44.65 -22.01 45.16
N ASN A 1179 44.30 -22.52 46.35
CA ASN A 1179 42.96 -22.98 46.75
C ASN A 1179 42.33 -24.17 45.98
N SER A 1180 43.11 -25.14 45.52
CA SER A 1180 42.62 -26.35 44.82
C SER A 1180 42.80 -27.65 45.63
N GLN A 1181 41.80 -28.54 45.64
CA GLN A 1181 42.00 -29.97 45.95
C GLN A 1181 42.61 -30.64 44.71
N LEU A 1182 43.93 -30.84 44.69
CA LEU A 1182 44.66 -31.27 43.50
C LEU A 1182 44.95 -32.78 43.56
N SER A 1183 44.45 -33.54 42.59
CA SER A 1183 44.83 -34.95 42.40
C SER A 1183 45.82 -35.07 41.23
N ILE A 1184 47.07 -35.43 41.53
CA ILE A 1184 48.12 -35.63 40.52
C ILE A 1184 48.18 -37.12 40.19
N TYR A 1185 47.96 -37.49 38.92
CA TYR A 1185 48.25 -38.82 38.41
C TYR A 1185 49.54 -38.76 37.58
N GLN A 1186 50.60 -39.36 38.10
CA GLN A 1186 51.90 -39.42 37.44
C GLN A 1186 52.12 -40.83 36.89
N HIS A 1187 52.14 -40.97 35.56
CA HIS A 1187 52.76 -42.13 34.93
C HIS A 1187 54.22 -41.77 34.65
N LEU A 1188 55.11 -42.22 35.53
CA LEU A 1188 56.55 -42.17 35.30
C LEU A 1188 56.91 -43.32 34.35
N SER A 1189 57.39 -42.99 33.16
CA SER A 1189 58.17 -43.88 32.28
C SER A 1189 59.55 -43.32 32.10
#